data_AF-J6HJG6-F1
#
_entry.id   AF-J6HJG6-F1
#
_cell.length_a   1.000
_cell.length_b   1.000
_cell.length_c   1.000
_cell.angle_alpha   90.00
_cell.angle_beta   90.00
_cell.angle_gamma   90.00
#
_symmetry.space_group_name_H-M   'P 1'
#
loop_
_entity.id
_entity.type
_entity.pdbx_description
1 polymer ?
#
loop_
_entity_poly.entity_id
_entity_poly.type
_entity_poly.pdbx_seq_one_letter_code
_entity_poly.pdbx_strand_id
1 'polypeptide(L)'
;MPATPQDRLYGLTTSVAVKPPVYISADYDITRFGEQTITSKTPTDERTITTTEGMRVLLLGQDNPVENGIWVARRSFWVRATDFNGPRDAVNGTLVFSINGDCWQVEADDPVVIGKSAIHFRPTYPFEANLDIFQRTLRVPEASVNVLPSAEDRAWKGLGFDGAGQPKLQDPAGTGLWGYVPAIGSFEKGSLLTQRFEVLLWESTDEYWRWDGAMPKIVLPGSTPDTAGGRGKGKWLDVTDATLRSNLGSDELGVASVNYIHVFNVPIRPFAYYLAKNSGDVMLAIREAAASGEAVIFESGKTYDIDENDIPFAQRTGFIGPEGSYVNFNITNPVGTYGTFDLRTSNSLGGGRFNRFRNLRFRYPNQVTALTDTITAPVVYPPIFHGGAFESRFECLDVGNAYYAFRLGGIVNSADSGSSSRVVIDQIIGAPLYIGVSLTQVLDVPVIQNIRWNYNYVAGSTSPYNYDITLKQWMHDNAVAFRFGRIDWATINNLFAYGYCYTFFMQAWGFTGSADRLKFVGCTADHCVYPVYAQNFTNYLTFIACGFTGDRGSEFSRIAPNIIYINDVGDPDAVVSFIGCTLNNFSGSVLRTNGTTLELIGGKIWGFGYDSSASLIRNAIELTASATVKINGTKIYASAGLYTRCVYDGGHGNSELHISGGAELIGATYESYRWDGGVDGGNKEYIERGVTIAGATTSVNIRGVTSFYQQKHEYPGISMPVSGSYESGDEVKNMTLTIQGVAGSRYVIKSWLRVTTGSSHVLNVDWVAQKVLTGD
;
A
#
# COMPACT_ATOMS: atom_id res chain seq x y z
N MET A 1 31.44 4.74 -76.71
CA MET A 1 32.80 4.91 -77.27
C MET A 1 32.97 3.91 -78.42
N PRO A 2 33.11 4.31 -79.69
CA PRO A 2 33.55 3.37 -80.71
C PRO A 2 35.05 3.16 -80.59
N ALA A 3 35.46 1.90 -80.42
CA ALA A 3 36.85 1.48 -80.40
C ALA A 3 37.45 1.61 -81.80
N THR A 4 38.54 2.36 -81.89
CA THR A 4 39.27 2.72 -83.10
C THR A 4 40.25 1.61 -83.50
N PRO A 5 40.14 0.99 -84.69
CA PRO A 5 41.24 0.22 -85.27
C PRO A 5 42.24 1.19 -85.91
N GLN A 6 43.52 1.09 -85.56
CA GLN A 6 44.58 1.93 -86.13
C GLN A 6 45.39 1.11 -87.14
N ASP A 7 45.34 1.44 -88.43
CA ASP A 7 46.30 0.94 -89.42
C ASP A 7 47.56 1.82 -89.37
N ARG A 8 48.69 1.22 -89.00
CA ARG A 8 49.97 1.91 -88.77
C ARG A 8 50.69 2.35 -90.05
N LEU A 9 50.21 2.01 -91.24
CA LEU A 9 50.89 2.35 -92.50
C LEU A 9 50.37 3.64 -93.15
N TYR A 10 49.11 4.02 -92.91
CA TYR A 10 48.48 5.18 -93.58
C TYR A 10 47.89 6.25 -92.64
N GLY A 11 47.96 6.05 -91.31
CA GLY A 11 47.58 7.07 -90.32
C GLY A 11 46.10 7.49 -90.35
N LEU A 12 45.23 6.70 -90.99
CA LEU A 12 43.80 6.99 -91.15
C LEU A 12 42.98 6.25 -90.08
N THR A 13 42.32 6.99 -89.19
CA THR A 13 41.42 6.45 -88.15
C THR A 13 39.96 6.60 -88.57
N THR A 14 39.28 5.50 -88.95
CA THR A 14 37.81 5.50 -89.10
C THR A 14 37.18 4.21 -88.57
N SER A 15 35.92 4.29 -88.16
CA SER A 15 35.14 3.15 -87.71
C SER A 15 34.56 2.40 -88.91
N VAL A 16 34.47 1.07 -88.82
CA VAL A 16 33.69 0.25 -89.79
C VAL A 16 32.18 0.50 -89.60
N ALA A 17 31.75 0.82 -88.37
CA ALA A 17 30.34 1.05 -88.08
C ALA A 17 29.85 2.45 -88.51
N VAL A 18 30.72 3.46 -88.50
CA VAL A 18 30.32 4.85 -88.80
C VAL A 18 31.42 5.59 -89.58
N LYS A 19 31.04 6.25 -90.67
CA LYS A 19 31.95 7.02 -91.53
C LYS A 19 31.98 8.51 -91.21
N PRO A 20 33.13 9.18 -91.41
CA PRO A 20 33.21 10.64 -91.42
C PRO A 20 32.15 11.23 -92.35
N PRO A 21 31.57 12.39 -91.97
CA PRO A 21 30.42 12.92 -92.66
C PRO A 21 30.73 13.37 -94.09
N VAL A 22 29.70 13.38 -94.93
CA VAL A 22 29.72 13.89 -96.30
C VAL A 22 29.06 15.27 -96.38
N TYR A 23 29.43 16.06 -97.39
CA TYR A 23 28.87 17.40 -97.61
C TYR A 23 27.49 17.34 -98.26
N ILE A 24 27.31 16.43 -99.21
CA ILE A 24 26.06 16.19 -99.92
C ILE A 24 25.97 14.73 -100.36
N SER A 25 24.74 14.25 -100.55
CA SER A 25 24.45 12.98 -101.23
C SER A 25 23.94 13.21 -102.64
N ALA A 26 24.04 12.21 -103.51
CA ALA A 26 23.39 12.20 -104.83
C ALA A 26 22.52 10.95 -104.95
N ASP A 27 21.22 11.16 -105.05
CA ASP A 27 20.16 10.14 -105.15
C ASP A 27 19.81 9.76 -106.60
N TYR A 28 20.62 10.21 -107.56
CA TYR A 28 20.54 9.92 -108.99
C TYR A 28 21.94 9.73 -109.56
N ASP A 29 22.01 9.25 -110.81
CA ASP A 29 23.28 9.01 -111.48
C ASP A 29 24.00 10.31 -111.83
N ILE A 30 25.30 10.37 -111.54
CA ILE A 30 26.15 11.54 -111.79
C ILE A 30 27.51 11.10 -112.34
N THR A 31 28.09 11.94 -113.20
CA THR A 31 29.44 11.70 -113.71
C THR A 31 30.49 11.97 -112.63
N ARG A 32 31.41 11.03 -112.39
CA ARG A 32 32.49 11.17 -111.39
C ARG A 32 33.71 11.92 -111.94
N PHE A 33 33.50 13.09 -112.53
CA PHE A 33 34.54 13.91 -113.13
C PHE A 33 34.26 15.40 -112.97
N GLY A 34 35.28 16.16 -112.54
CA GLY A 34 35.21 17.62 -112.44
C GLY A 34 34.34 18.13 -111.29
N GLU A 35 34.43 19.42 -111.03
CA GLU A 35 33.54 20.11 -110.09
C GLU A 35 32.17 20.32 -110.74
N GLN A 36 31.10 19.98 -110.03
CA GLN A 36 29.72 20.05 -110.54
C GLN A 36 28.71 20.38 -109.43
N THR A 37 27.58 20.94 -109.82
CA THR A 37 26.45 21.24 -108.91
C THR A 37 25.54 20.04 -108.77
N ILE A 38 25.36 19.56 -107.53
CA ILE A 38 24.47 18.46 -107.19
C ILE A 38 23.27 19.04 -106.43
N THR A 39 22.08 18.83 -106.96
CA THR A 39 20.81 19.02 -106.24
C THR A 39 20.25 17.66 -105.87
N SER A 40 20.12 17.34 -104.59
CA SER A 40 19.62 16.05 -104.11
C SER A 40 18.55 16.24 -103.03
N LYS A 41 17.54 15.38 -103.05
CA LYS A 41 16.44 15.40 -102.09
C LYS A 41 16.68 14.33 -101.02
N THR A 42 16.88 14.75 -99.77
CA THR A 42 17.03 13.84 -98.63
C THR A 42 15.71 13.74 -97.85
N PRO A 43 15.57 12.77 -96.91
CA PRO A 43 14.39 12.68 -96.06
C PRO A 43 14.13 13.92 -95.19
N THR A 44 15.13 14.78 -94.98
CA THR A 44 15.00 15.99 -94.15
C THR A 44 14.80 17.26 -94.97
N ASP A 45 15.41 17.40 -96.14
CA ASP A 45 15.30 18.59 -96.99
C ASP A 45 15.81 18.36 -98.43
N GLU A 46 15.51 19.27 -99.36
CA GLU A 46 16.15 19.33 -100.69
C GLU A 46 17.33 20.30 -100.66
N ARG A 47 18.50 19.87 -101.16
CA ARG A 47 19.73 20.68 -101.08
C ARG A 47 20.48 20.72 -102.39
N THR A 48 21.03 21.90 -102.70
CA THR A 48 21.87 22.16 -103.89
C THR A 48 23.25 22.63 -103.46
N ILE A 49 24.32 21.89 -103.79
CA ILE A 49 25.72 22.24 -103.49
C ILE A 49 26.58 22.07 -104.75
N THR A 50 27.42 23.06 -105.05
CA THR A 50 28.50 22.95 -106.04
C THR A 50 29.73 22.33 -105.39
N THR A 51 30.12 21.15 -105.87
CA THR A 51 31.27 20.39 -105.36
C THR A 51 32.58 21.11 -105.69
N THR A 52 33.52 21.12 -104.75
CA THR A 52 34.89 21.58 -104.97
C THR A 52 35.89 20.47 -104.65
N GLU A 53 37.12 20.59 -105.16
CA GLU A 53 38.18 19.61 -104.94
C GLU A 53 38.39 19.29 -103.45
N GLY A 54 38.32 18.00 -103.09
CA GLY A 54 38.46 17.49 -101.73
C GLY A 54 37.14 17.24 -100.99
N MET A 55 35.99 17.70 -101.52
CA MET A 55 34.70 17.46 -100.87
C MET A 55 34.28 15.99 -100.92
N ARG A 56 33.82 15.45 -99.79
CA ARG A 56 33.25 14.09 -99.69
C ARG A 56 31.77 14.11 -100.07
N VAL A 57 31.41 13.27 -101.03
CA VAL A 57 30.06 13.15 -101.59
C VAL A 57 29.61 11.70 -101.46
N LEU A 58 28.41 11.48 -100.95
CA LEU A 58 27.80 10.15 -100.89
C LEU A 58 27.00 9.88 -102.16
N LEU A 59 27.43 8.93 -102.98
CA LEU A 59 26.66 8.49 -104.14
C LEU A 59 25.79 7.31 -103.74
N LEU A 60 24.48 7.47 -103.82
CA LEU A 60 23.52 6.44 -103.44
C LEU A 60 22.56 6.03 -104.57
N GLY A 61 22.51 6.79 -105.67
CA GLY A 61 21.64 6.53 -106.82
C GLY A 61 22.37 6.33 -108.16
N GLN A 62 23.60 5.80 -108.18
CA GLN A 62 24.27 5.46 -109.44
C GLN A 62 23.54 4.32 -110.16
N ASP A 63 23.53 4.36 -111.50
CA ASP A 63 22.88 3.33 -112.32
C ASP A 63 23.48 1.93 -112.06
N ASN A 64 24.80 1.88 -111.84
CA ASN A 64 25.46 0.68 -111.34
C ASN A 64 25.65 0.78 -109.81
N PRO A 65 24.93 -0.01 -108.99
CA PRO A 65 25.01 0.08 -107.53
C PRO A 65 26.38 -0.31 -106.96
N VAL A 66 27.27 -0.89 -107.76
CA VAL A 66 28.68 -1.11 -107.39
C VAL A 66 29.46 0.21 -107.27
N GLU A 67 28.97 1.26 -107.90
CA GLU A 67 29.58 2.59 -107.95
C GLU A 67 29.09 3.51 -106.83
N ASN A 68 28.01 3.13 -106.16
CA ASN A 68 27.57 3.75 -104.91
C ASN A 68 28.67 3.66 -103.84
N GLY A 69 28.69 4.66 -102.96
CA GLY A 69 29.69 4.80 -101.91
C GLY A 69 30.13 6.24 -101.71
N ILE A 70 31.18 6.42 -100.90
CA ILE A 70 31.70 7.75 -100.60
C ILE A 70 32.82 8.08 -101.59
N TRP A 71 32.68 9.19 -102.31
CA TRP A 71 33.65 9.70 -103.29
C TRP A 71 34.20 11.05 -102.85
N VAL A 72 35.43 11.34 -103.26
CA VAL A 72 36.08 12.63 -103.06
C VAL A 72 36.11 13.36 -104.39
N ALA A 73 35.42 14.49 -104.46
CA ALA A 73 35.33 15.34 -105.64
C ALA A 73 36.71 15.89 -106.03
N ARG A 74 36.99 15.93 -107.33
CA ARG A 74 38.25 16.44 -107.90
C ARG A 74 37.96 17.23 -109.17
N ARG A 75 38.91 18.10 -109.56
CA ARG A 75 38.87 18.81 -110.86
C ARG A 75 39.05 17.88 -112.07
N SER A 76 39.45 16.63 -111.83
CA SER A 76 39.52 15.54 -112.81
C SER A 76 38.65 14.37 -112.35
N PHE A 77 38.99 13.12 -112.68
CA PHE A 77 38.23 11.96 -112.19
C PHE A 77 38.21 11.94 -110.66
N TRP A 78 37.01 11.78 -110.11
CA TRP A 78 36.80 11.61 -108.68
C TRP A 78 37.40 10.27 -108.25
N VAL A 79 37.79 10.20 -106.98
CA VAL A 79 38.35 8.97 -106.40
C VAL A 79 37.45 8.51 -105.25
N ARG A 80 37.32 7.20 -105.03
CA ARG A 80 36.64 6.71 -103.82
C ARG A 80 37.40 7.17 -102.58
N ALA A 81 36.65 7.51 -101.56
CA ALA A 81 37.21 7.92 -100.28
C ALA A 81 38.02 6.76 -99.68
N THR A 82 39.20 7.06 -99.13
CA THR A 82 40.15 6.04 -98.66
C THR A 82 39.61 5.17 -97.52
N ASP A 83 38.61 5.65 -96.79
CA ASP A 83 37.89 4.94 -95.73
C ASP A 83 36.62 4.23 -96.21
N PHE A 84 36.41 4.17 -97.53
CA PHE A 84 35.34 3.46 -98.22
C PHE A 84 35.86 2.94 -99.58
N ASN A 85 37.03 2.28 -99.58
CA ASN A 85 37.65 1.78 -100.81
C ASN A 85 38.35 0.40 -100.64
N GLY A 86 38.61 -0.01 -99.41
CA GLY A 86 39.17 -1.31 -99.04
C GLY A 86 38.09 -2.37 -98.70
N PRO A 87 38.43 -3.66 -98.77
CA PRO A 87 37.50 -4.79 -98.59
C PRO A 87 37.00 -4.99 -97.14
N ARG A 88 37.40 -4.15 -96.20
CA ARG A 88 36.95 -4.19 -94.79
C ARG A 88 36.48 -2.82 -94.30
N ASP A 89 36.34 -1.87 -95.21
CA ASP A 89 36.02 -0.50 -94.84
C ASP A 89 34.54 -0.35 -94.51
N ALA A 90 33.67 -1.13 -95.14
CA ALA A 90 32.24 -1.15 -94.82
C ALA A 90 31.76 -2.59 -94.67
N VAL A 91 30.69 -2.74 -93.90
CA VAL A 91 29.89 -3.97 -93.76
C VAL A 91 28.43 -3.58 -93.96
N ASN A 92 27.56 -4.58 -94.12
CA ASN A 92 26.14 -4.33 -94.03
C ASN A 92 25.82 -3.66 -92.68
N GLY A 93 25.17 -2.50 -92.74
CA GLY A 93 24.87 -1.70 -91.55
C GLY A 93 25.82 -0.54 -91.24
N THR A 94 26.91 -0.35 -91.99
CA THR A 94 27.76 0.85 -91.84
C THR A 94 26.94 2.13 -92.02
N LEU A 95 27.07 3.08 -91.10
CA LEU A 95 26.36 4.36 -91.12
C LEU A 95 27.21 5.47 -91.75
N VAL A 96 26.58 6.32 -92.57
CA VAL A 96 27.18 7.52 -93.17
C VAL A 96 26.31 8.72 -92.85
N PHE A 97 26.89 9.74 -92.24
CA PHE A 97 26.18 10.98 -91.90
C PHE A 97 26.46 12.08 -92.93
N SER A 98 25.51 12.98 -93.19
CA SER A 98 25.82 14.27 -93.79
C SER A 98 26.14 15.30 -92.71
N ILE A 99 26.89 16.34 -93.05
CA ILE A 99 27.16 17.47 -92.14
C ILE A 99 25.90 18.21 -91.68
N ASN A 100 24.78 17.97 -92.36
CA ASN A 100 23.51 18.61 -92.11
C ASN A 100 22.51 17.69 -91.36
N GLY A 101 22.96 16.52 -90.89
CA GLY A 101 22.20 15.67 -89.97
C GLY A 101 21.47 14.47 -90.59
N ASP A 102 21.50 14.29 -91.91
CA ASP A 102 20.97 13.08 -92.54
C ASP A 102 21.87 11.87 -92.25
N CYS A 103 21.29 10.67 -92.15
CA CYS A 103 22.04 9.44 -91.93
C CYS A 103 21.52 8.32 -92.83
N TRP A 104 22.44 7.56 -93.41
CA TRP A 104 22.15 6.38 -94.22
C TRP A 104 22.88 5.16 -93.69
N GLN A 105 22.21 4.01 -93.78
CA GLN A 105 22.76 2.70 -93.49
C GLN A 105 23.09 1.99 -94.80
N VAL A 106 24.31 1.48 -94.93
CA VAL A 106 24.72 0.58 -96.02
C VAL A 106 23.89 -0.68 -95.97
N GLU A 107 23.31 -1.06 -97.11
CA GLU A 107 22.62 -2.33 -97.35
C GLU A 107 23.31 -3.05 -98.50
N ALA A 108 24.04 -4.12 -98.16
CA ALA A 108 24.79 -4.96 -99.09
C ALA A 108 25.02 -6.35 -98.45
N ASP A 109 25.30 -7.37 -99.26
CA ASP A 109 25.66 -8.69 -98.74
C ASP A 109 27.10 -8.69 -98.21
N ASP A 110 27.28 -9.19 -96.98
CA ASP A 110 28.61 -9.36 -96.39
C ASP A 110 29.31 -10.62 -96.93
N PRO A 111 30.64 -10.58 -97.18
CA PRO A 111 31.52 -9.43 -97.02
C PRO A 111 31.35 -8.40 -98.15
N VAL A 112 31.17 -7.12 -97.79
CA VAL A 112 31.07 -6.04 -98.77
C VAL A 112 32.43 -5.78 -99.43
N VAL A 113 32.56 -6.15 -100.70
CA VAL A 113 33.77 -5.90 -101.50
C VAL A 113 33.58 -4.61 -102.28
N ILE A 114 34.18 -3.51 -101.81
CA ILE A 114 34.05 -2.20 -102.45
C ILE A 114 34.51 -2.22 -103.91
N GLY A 115 33.67 -1.71 -104.81
CA GLY A 115 33.91 -1.74 -106.25
C GLY A 115 33.58 -3.06 -106.94
N LYS A 116 33.04 -4.05 -106.22
CA LYS A 116 32.48 -5.29 -106.80
C LYS A 116 31.08 -5.64 -106.30
N SER A 117 30.81 -5.47 -105.00
CA SER A 117 29.48 -5.68 -104.42
C SER A 117 28.55 -4.55 -104.82
N ALA A 118 27.28 -4.88 -105.10
CA ALA A 118 26.23 -3.87 -105.21
C ALA A 118 25.97 -3.28 -103.81
N ILE A 119 25.96 -1.96 -103.71
CA ILE A 119 25.79 -1.24 -102.45
C ILE A 119 24.56 -0.33 -102.57
N HIS A 120 23.62 -0.52 -101.65
CA HIS A 120 22.47 0.36 -101.48
C HIS A 120 22.59 1.13 -100.15
N PHE A 121 21.87 2.24 -100.04
CA PHE A 121 21.84 3.06 -98.83
C PHE A 121 20.39 3.31 -98.43
N ARG A 122 20.01 2.82 -97.26
CA ARG A 122 18.70 3.09 -96.67
C ARG A 122 18.79 4.32 -95.76
N PRO A 123 17.93 5.35 -95.93
CA PRO A 123 17.86 6.44 -94.98
C PRO A 123 17.37 5.94 -93.61
N THR A 124 18.01 6.37 -92.53
CA THR A 124 17.59 6.00 -91.16
C THR A 124 16.68 7.06 -90.52
N TYR A 125 16.20 8.03 -91.29
CA TYR A 125 15.36 9.13 -90.81
C TYR A 125 13.93 9.11 -91.42
N PRO A 126 12.87 9.34 -90.59
CA PRO A 126 12.94 9.26 -89.14
C PRO A 126 13.26 7.81 -88.74
N PHE A 127 13.93 7.63 -87.60
CA PHE A 127 14.13 6.32 -86.98
C PHE A 127 12.80 5.72 -86.47
N GLU A 128 11.65 6.05 -87.05
CA GLU A 128 10.36 5.43 -86.74
C GLU A 128 9.41 5.50 -87.94
N ALA A 129 9.15 4.34 -88.54
CA ALA A 129 7.90 4.06 -89.23
C ALA A 129 7.72 2.54 -89.32
N ASN A 130 7.23 1.94 -88.24
CA ASN A 130 6.33 0.76 -88.16
C ASN A 130 6.62 -0.08 -86.91
N LEU A 131 5.82 0.15 -85.87
CA LEU A 131 5.92 -0.47 -84.55
C LEU A 131 5.38 -1.92 -84.46
N ASP A 132 5.00 -2.58 -85.56
CA ASP A 132 4.01 -3.66 -85.42
C ASP A 132 4.36 -5.07 -85.91
N ILE A 133 5.62 -5.42 -86.24
CA ILE A 133 5.90 -6.76 -86.82
C ILE A 133 6.98 -7.63 -86.14
N PHE A 134 7.64 -7.24 -85.04
CA PHE A 134 8.59 -8.16 -84.35
C PHE A 134 8.65 -8.12 -82.81
N GLN A 135 7.52 -8.05 -82.10
CA GLN A 135 7.48 -8.41 -80.67
C GLN A 135 7.32 -9.91 -80.42
N ARG A 136 8.24 -10.72 -80.96
CA ARG A 136 8.57 -12.03 -80.39
C ARG A 136 9.84 -11.94 -79.57
N THR A 137 9.73 -11.43 -78.35
CA THR A 137 10.67 -11.78 -77.25
C THR A 137 9.92 -11.89 -75.92
N LEU A 138 9.49 -13.12 -75.64
CA LEU A 138 9.46 -13.81 -74.33
C LEU A 138 9.01 -12.99 -73.10
N ARG A 139 7.70 -12.98 -72.77
CA ARG A 139 7.19 -12.81 -71.39
C ARG A 139 5.96 -13.68 -71.12
N VAL A 140 5.86 -14.03 -69.84
CA VAL A 140 4.93 -14.87 -69.07
C VAL A 140 3.50 -14.94 -69.66
N PRO A 141 2.82 -16.11 -69.65
CA PRO A 141 1.45 -16.25 -70.14
C PRO A 141 0.46 -15.59 -69.16
N GLU A 142 0.43 -14.28 -69.18
CA GLU A 142 -0.63 -13.46 -68.57
C GLU A 142 -1.14 -12.47 -69.61
N ALA A 143 -2.42 -12.13 -69.51
CA ALA A 143 -3.11 -11.29 -70.47
C ALA A 143 -2.40 -9.93 -70.62
N SER A 144 -2.38 -9.37 -71.83
CA SER A 144 -1.88 -8.02 -72.09
C SER A 144 -2.52 -7.05 -71.07
N VAL A 145 -1.68 -6.36 -70.32
CA VAL A 145 -2.11 -5.29 -69.41
C VAL A 145 -2.38 -4.05 -70.25
N ASN A 146 -3.61 -3.54 -70.22
CA ASN A 146 -3.96 -2.29 -70.90
C ASN A 146 -3.08 -1.12 -70.41
N VAL A 147 -2.82 -0.14 -71.29
CA VAL A 147 -2.12 1.11 -70.93
C VAL A 147 -2.81 1.72 -69.70
N LEU A 148 -2.02 2.08 -68.68
CA LEU A 148 -2.53 2.75 -67.50
C LEU A 148 -3.31 4.01 -67.92
N PRO A 149 -4.46 4.33 -67.27
CA PRO A 149 -5.18 5.56 -67.53
C PRO A 149 -4.27 6.79 -67.43
N SER A 150 -4.70 7.92 -68.01
CA SER A 150 -3.88 9.13 -68.07
C SER A 150 -3.34 9.56 -66.70
N ALA A 151 -2.26 10.37 -66.68
CA ALA A 151 -1.71 10.89 -65.43
C ALA A 151 -2.76 11.62 -64.58
N GLU A 152 -3.74 12.26 -65.24
CA GLU A 152 -4.89 12.90 -64.62
C GLU A 152 -5.88 11.87 -64.05
N ASP A 153 -6.21 10.81 -64.79
CA ASP A 153 -7.18 9.79 -64.37
C ASP A 153 -6.72 8.94 -63.18
N ARG A 154 -5.40 8.75 -63.04
CA ARG A 154 -4.75 8.01 -61.95
C ARG A 154 -4.32 8.89 -60.78
N ALA A 155 -4.49 10.21 -60.86
CA ALA A 155 -4.22 11.09 -59.74
C ALA A 155 -5.14 10.73 -58.56
N TRP A 156 -4.57 10.64 -57.36
CA TRP A 156 -5.30 10.39 -56.11
C TRP A 156 -6.04 9.04 -56.01
N LYS A 157 -5.69 8.04 -56.84
CA LYS A 157 -6.26 6.68 -56.78
C LYS A 157 -5.22 5.62 -56.44
N GLY A 158 -5.63 4.55 -55.77
CA GLY A 158 -4.79 3.38 -55.52
C GLY A 158 -4.74 2.46 -56.75
N LEU A 159 -3.57 1.89 -57.08
CA LEU A 159 -3.42 0.94 -58.19
C LEU A 159 -3.44 -0.49 -57.64
N GLY A 160 -4.39 -1.31 -58.10
CA GLY A 160 -4.46 -2.75 -57.82
C GLY A 160 -4.71 -3.56 -59.09
N PHE A 161 -4.83 -4.87 -58.97
CA PHE A 161 -5.22 -5.76 -60.07
C PHE A 161 -6.54 -6.45 -59.73
N ASP A 162 -7.41 -6.65 -60.72
CA ASP A 162 -8.62 -7.46 -60.53
C ASP A 162 -8.34 -8.97 -60.63
N GLY A 163 -9.39 -9.79 -60.49
CA GLY A 163 -9.30 -11.25 -60.55
C GLY A 163 -8.86 -11.81 -61.92
N ALA A 164 -8.77 -10.98 -62.94
CA ALA A 164 -8.24 -11.31 -64.27
C ALA A 164 -6.83 -10.73 -64.51
N GLY A 165 -6.21 -10.12 -63.48
CA GLY A 165 -4.88 -9.53 -63.56
C GLY A 165 -4.83 -8.17 -64.27
N GLN A 166 -5.97 -7.53 -64.53
CA GLN A 166 -5.99 -6.22 -65.19
C GLN A 166 -5.82 -5.08 -64.17
N PRO A 167 -5.07 -3.99 -64.48
CA PRO A 167 -4.93 -2.87 -63.58
C PRO A 167 -6.29 -2.21 -63.35
N LYS A 168 -6.67 -2.12 -62.08
CA LYS A 168 -7.88 -1.44 -61.63
C LYS A 168 -7.48 -0.28 -60.74
N LEU A 169 -7.87 0.92 -61.16
CA LEU A 169 -7.83 2.09 -60.28
C LEU A 169 -8.91 1.94 -59.22
N GLN A 170 -8.50 1.91 -57.96
CA GLN A 170 -9.40 1.91 -56.83
C GLN A 170 -9.50 3.32 -56.30
N ASP A 171 -10.74 3.83 -56.21
CA ASP A 171 -11.02 5.07 -55.52
C ASP A 171 -10.86 4.83 -54.00
N PRO A 172 -9.94 5.54 -53.31
CA PRO A 172 -9.79 5.45 -51.87
C PRO A 172 -11.11 5.77 -51.13
N ALA A 173 -11.94 6.65 -51.69
CA ALA A 173 -13.27 7.00 -51.17
C ALA A 173 -14.26 5.82 -51.25
N GLY A 174 -14.10 4.93 -52.23
CA GLY A 174 -14.94 3.73 -52.36
C GLY A 174 -14.49 2.54 -51.51
N THR A 175 -13.26 2.56 -50.98
CA THR A 175 -12.63 1.40 -50.32
C THR A 175 -12.35 1.60 -48.82
N GLY A 176 -12.45 2.84 -48.30
CA GLY A 176 -12.28 3.15 -46.87
C GLY A 176 -10.89 2.85 -46.31
N LEU A 177 -9.89 2.68 -47.17
CA LEU A 177 -8.59 2.12 -46.80
C LEU A 177 -7.61 3.13 -46.17
N TRP A 178 -7.94 4.44 -46.11
CA TRP A 178 -7.01 5.52 -45.73
C TRP A 178 -7.52 6.50 -44.63
N GLY A 179 -8.51 6.13 -43.82
CA GLY A 179 -8.97 6.98 -42.70
C GLY A 179 -10.01 8.03 -43.09
N TYR A 180 -9.99 9.19 -42.42
CA TYR A 180 -10.94 10.30 -42.66
C TYR A 180 -10.43 11.30 -43.69
N VAL A 181 -11.33 11.87 -44.49
CA VAL A 181 -11.02 12.91 -45.49
C VAL A 181 -11.64 14.24 -45.03
N PRO A 182 -10.87 15.34 -44.93
CA PRO A 182 -11.45 16.66 -44.67
C PRO A 182 -12.42 17.08 -45.78
N ALA A 183 -13.66 17.36 -45.41
CA ALA A 183 -14.63 18.00 -46.29
C ALA A 183 -14.17 19.44 -46.58
N ILE A 184 -14.53 19.95 -47.76
CA ILE A 184 -14.24 21.34 -48.11
C ILE A 184 -15.08 22.25 -47.20
N GLY A 185 -14.41 23.17 -46.50
CA GLY A 185 -15.02 24.14 -45.59
C GLY A 185 -14.72 23.86 -44.12
N SER A 186 -15.54 24.43 -43.25
CA SER A 186 -15.48 24.29 -41.80
C SER A 186 -16.88 24.48 -41.22
N PHE A 187 -17.08 24.29 -39.92
CA PHE A 187 -18.34 24.67 -39.29
C PHE A 187 -18.64 26.18 -39.46
N GLU A 188 -17.61 27.01 -39.43
CA GLU A 188 -17.69 28.45 -39.62
C GLU A 188 -18.00 28.85 -41.07
N LYS A 189 -17.45 28.13 -42.06
CA LYS A 189 -17.65 28.42 -43.48
C LYS A 189 -18.81 27.66 -44.12
N GLY A 190 -19.37 26.68 -43.42
CA GLY A 190 -20.35 25.75 -43.94
C GLY A 190 -19.71 24.67 -44.82
N SER A 191 -20.43 23.55 -44.98
CA SER A 191 -19.99 22.41 -45.78
C SER A 191 -21.15 21.47 -46.11
N LEU A 192 -20.91 20.53 -47.04
CA LEU A 192 -21.80 19.42 -47.37
C LEU A 192 -21.00 18.13 -47.25
N LEU A 193 -21.31 17.32 -46.24
CA LEU A 193 -20.75 15.99 -46.11
C LEU A 193 -21.68 15.01 -46.83
N THR A 194 -21.14 14.26 -47.77
CA THR A 194 -21.86 13.26 -48.57
C THR A 194 -21.47 11.83 -48.21
N GLN A 195 -20.35 11.64 -47.50
CA GLN A 195 -19.75 10.32 -47.24
C GLN A 195 -19.38 10.17 -45.75
N ARG A 196 -19.54 8.96 -45.20
CA ARG A 196 -19.36 8.67 -43.76
C ARG A 196 -17.92 8.83 -43.25
N PHE A 197 -16.94 8.86 -44.14
CA PHE A 197 -15.52 9.06 -43.81
C PHE A 197 -15.08 10.51 -44.00
N GLU A 198 -15.99 11.43 -44.33
CA GLU A 198 -15.68 12.85 -44.32
C GLU A 198 -15.69 13.41 -42.90
N VAL A 199 -14.75 14.30 -42.62
CA VAL A 199 -14.65 15.06 -41.37
C VAL A 199 -14.68 16.55 -41.66
N LEU A 200 -15.31 17.33 -40.78
CA LEU A 200 -15.36 18.78 -40.89
C LEU A 200 -14.51 19.41 -39.79
N LEU A 201 -13.67 20.37 -40.17
CA LEU A 201 -12.86 21.14 -39.22
C LEU A 201 -13.75 22.12 -38.45
N TRP A 202 -13.58 22.17 -37.13
CA TRP A 202 -14.07 23.26 -36.30
C TRP A 202 -12.92 24.22 -36.01
N GLU A 203 -12.87 25.36 -36.72
CA GLU A 203 -11.69 26.24 -36.74
C GLU A 203 -11.41 26.85 -35.36
N SER A 204 -12.44 27.09 -34.55
CA SER A 204 -12.26 27.69 -33.22
C SER A 204 -11.50 26.80 -32.22
N THR A 205 -11.53 25.48 -32.39
CA THR A 205 -10.86 24.51 -31.50
C THR A 205 -9.77 23.70 -32.19
N ASP A 206 -9.60 23.85 -33.51
CA ASP A 206 -8.66 23.06 -34.35
C ASP A 206 -8.93 21.54 -34.29
N GLU A 207 -10.20 21.15 -34.17
CA GLU A 207 -10.64 19.75 -34.05
C GLU A 207 -11.36 19.28 -35.32
N TYR A 208 -11.14 18.03 -35.71
CA TYR A 208 -11.89 17.38 -36.79
C TYR A 208 -13.03 16.53 -36.25
N TRP A 209 -14.22 16.72 -36.82
CA TRP A 209 -15.45 16.03 -36.39
C TRP A 209 -16.06 15.22 -37.54
N ARG A 210 -16.43 13.97 -37.28
CA ARG A 210 -17.20 13.14 -38.21
C ARG A 210 -18.69 13.17 -37.88
N TRP A 211 -19.53 13.06 -38.90
CA TRP A 211 -20.97 12.90 -38.72
C TRP A 211 -21.36 11.42 -38.68
N ASP A 212 -21.94 10.99 -37.56
CA ASP A 212 -22.40 9.60 -37.32
C ASP A 212 -23.89 9.40 -37.64
N GLY A 213 -24.58 10.45 -38.11
CA GLY A 213 -26.00 10.42 -38.48
C GLY A 213 -26.25 10.04 -39.95
N ALA A 214 -27.46 10.32 -40.43
CA ALA A 214 -27.83 10.09 -41.83
C ALA A 214 -27.11 11.09 -42.77
N MET A 215 -26.67 10.60 -43.94
CA MET A 215 -26.02 11.39 -45.00
C MET A 215 -27.00 11.66 -46.17
N PRO A 216 -26.84 12.76 -46.92
CA PRO A 216 -25.82 13.80 -46.75
C PRO A 216 -26.12 14.74 -45.58
N LYS A 217 -25.09 15.34 -45.00
CA LYS A 217 -25.17 16.32 -43.92
C LYS A 217 -24.79 17.71 -44.42
N ILE A 218 -25.76 18.60 -44.49
CA ILE A 218 -25.57 20.03 -44.73
C ILE A 218 -25.19 20.71 -43.40
N VAL A 219 -24.13 21.52 -43.44
CA VAL A 219 -23.69 22.40 -42.37
C VAL A 219 -23.71 23.84 -42.89
N LEU A 220 -24.52 24.69 -42.26
CA LEU A 220 -24.63 26.10 -42.66
C LEU A 220 -23.42 26.91 -42.15
N PRO A 221 -23.01 27.99 -42.84
CA PRO A 221 -21.97 28.89 -42.33
C PRO A 221 -22.31 29.44 -40.93
N GLY A 222 -21.29 29.59 -40.08
CA GLY A 222 -21.41 30.04 -38.70
C GLY A 222 -21.93 29.00 -37.71
N SER A 223 -21.95 27.72 -38.09
CA SER A 223 -22.39 26.63 -37.20
C SER A 223 -21.28 26.22 -36.22
N THR A 224 -21.64 25.35 -35.27
CA THR A 224 -20.74 24.56 -34.41
C THR A 224 -21.25 23.11 -34.41
N PRO A 225 -20.50 22.11 -33.89
CA PRO A 225 -21.04 20.76 -33.72
C PRO A 225 -22.39 20.73 -32.96
N ASP A 226 -22.57 21.62 -31.98
CA ASP A 226 -23.81 21.70 -31.21
C ASP A 226 -24.98 22.26 -32.04
N THR A 227 -24.76 23.37 -32.76
CA THR A 227 -25.82 24.02 -33.54
C THR A 227 -26.10 23.31 -34.87
N ALA A 228 -25.15 22.52 -35.38
CA ALA A 228 -25.31 21.71 -36.59
C ALA A 228 -25.86 20.30 -36.32
N GLY A 229 -26.44 20.01 -35.16
CA GLY A 229 -27.12 18.73 -34.89
C GLY A 229 -26.78 18.05 -33.56
N GLY A 230 -25.86 18.62 -32.77
CA GLY A 230 -25.45 18.12 -31.46
C GLY A 230 -24.32 17.08 -31.52
N ARG A 231 -23.75 16.77 -30.37
CA ARG A 231 -22.66 15.79 -30.19
C ARG A 231 -23.19 14.42 -29.72
N GLY A 232 -22.50 13.32 -30.05
CA GLY A 232 -22.78 11.97 -29.55
C GLY A 232 -23.15 10.95 -30.64
N LYS A 233 -23.51 9.72 -30.22
CA LYS A 233 -23.84 8.60 -31.12
C LYS A 233 -25.00 8.98 -32.06
N GLY A 234 -24.84 8.75 -33.36
CA GLY A 234 -25.79 9.18 -34.38
C GLY A 234 -25.76 10.69 -34.70
N LYS A 235 -24.79 11.44 -34.16
CA LYS A 235 -24.60 12.88 -34.36
C LYS A 235 -23.11 13.20 -34.61
N TRP A 236 -22.63 14.40 -34.28
CA TRP A 236 -21.21 14.75 -34.42
C TRP A 236 -20.34 14.03 -33.38
N LEU A 237 -19.26 13.42 -33.85
CA LEU A 237 -18.26 12.74 -33.03
C LEU A 237 -16.86 13.29 -33.38
N ASP A 238 -16.11 13.65 -32.36
CA ASP A 238 -14.71 14.07 -32.50
C ASP A 238 -13.85 12.87 -32.90
N VAL A 239 -12.92 13.08 -33.84
CA VAL A 239 -11.96 12.06 -34.31
C VAL A 239 -10.52 12.44 -34.06
N THR A 240 -10.28 13.51 -33.29
CA THR A 240 -8.95 14.04 -32.99
C THR A 240 -8.36 13.32 -31.78
N ASP A 241 -7.18 12.71 -31.93
CA ASP A 241 -6.42 12.06 -30.83
C ASP A 241 -6.03 13.05 -29.72
N ALA A 242 -5.96 14.35 -30.06
CA ALA A 242 -5.65 15.44 -29.14
C ALA A 242 -6.61 15.53 -27.95
N THR A 243 -7.91 15.29 -28.15
CA THR A 243 -8.93 15.40 -27.10
C THR A 243 -8.81 14.26 -26.09
N LEU A 244 -8.58 13.03 -26.54
CA LEU A 244 -8.33 11.91 -25.63
C LEU A 244 -6.99 12.06 -24.91
N ARG A 245 -5.93 12.51 -25.60
CA ARG A 245 -4.62 12.78 -24.96
C ARG A 245 -4.67 13.94 -23.97
N SER A 246 -5.41 15.00 -24.29
CA SER A 246 -5.64 16.13 -23.40
C SER A 246 -6.41 15.67 -22.17
N ASN A 247 -7.47 14.86 -22.34
CA ASN A 247 -8.19 14.28 -21.21
C ASN A 247 -7.31 13.33 -20.37
N LEU A 248 -6.52 12.45 -21.01
CA LEU A 248 -5.59 11.56 -20.30
C LEU A 248 -4.43 12.28 -19.61
N GLY A 249 -4.02 13.44 -20.13
CA GLY A 249 -2.94 14.27 -19.59
C GLY A 249 -3.43 15.41 -18.69
N SER A 250 -4.74 15.57 -18.50
CA SER A 250 -5.29 16.59 -17.63
C SER A 250 -5.13 16.20 -16.14
N ASP A 251 -4.98 17.21 -15.28
CA ASP A 251 -5.05 17.04 -13.83
C ASP A 251 -6.51 16.93 -13.32
N GLU A 252 -7.50 16.96 -14.22
CA GLU A 252 -8.93 16.94 -13.90
C GLU A 252 -9.43 15.50 -13.71
N LEU A 253 -10.07 15.22 -12.56
CA LEU A 253 -10.53 13.87 -12.23
C LEU A 253 -11.80 13.49 -13.01
N GLY A 254 -11.79 12.33 -13.67
CA GLY A 254 -12.99 11.73 -14.29
C GLY A 254 -13.24 12.09 -15.76
N VAL A 255 -12.32 12.80 -16.40
CA VAL A 255 -12.44 13.21 -17.83
C VAL A 255 -12.24 12.06 -18.83
N ALA A 256 -11.71 10.91 -18.40
CA ALA A 256 -11.55 9.71 -19.20
C ALA A 256 -12.02 8.47 -18.43
N SER A 257 -12.85 7.62 -19.07
CA SER A 257 -13.30 6.36 -18.49
C SER A 257 -12.28 5.25 -18.79
N VAL A 258 -11.50 4.86 -17.79
CA VAL A 258 -10.61 3.70 -17.84
C VAL A 258 -11.23 2.61 -16.98
N ASN A 259 -11.52 1.46 -17.59
CA ASN A 259 -12.14 0.36 -16.86
C ASN A 259 -11.10 -0.27 -15.92
N TYR A 260 -11.13 0.10 -14.64
CA TYR A 260 -10.29 -0.49 -13.61
C TYR A 260 -11.06 -1.63 -12.94
N ILE A 261 -10.64 -2.89 -13.19
CA ILE A 261 -11.17 -4.04 -12.44
C ILE A 261 -10.60 -3.95 -11.01
N HIS A 262 -11.43 -3.57 -10.04
CA HIS A 262 -11.06 -3.68 -8.64
C HIS A 262 -11.13 -5.15 -8.20
N VAL A 263 -9.97 -5.71 -7.85
CA VAL A 263 -9.82 -7.02 -7.19
C VAL A 263 -10.16 -6.93 -5.68
N PHE A 264 -10.58 -5.76 -5.19
CA PHE A 264 -10.94 -5.52 -3.78
C PHE A 264 -12.45 -5.34 -3.60
N ASN A 265 -13.03 -5.98 -2.58
CA ASN A 265 -14.46 -5.92 -2.22
C ASN A 265 -14.97 -4.52 -1.81
N VAL A 266 -14.09 -3.51 -1.72
CA VAL A 266 -14.39 -2.12 -1.36
C VAL A 266 -13.66 -1.20 -2.35
N PRO A 267 -14.35 -0.25 -3.03
CA PRO A 267 -13.70 0.72 -3.91
C PRO A 267 -12.70 1.59 -3.14
N ILE A 268 -11.55 1.89 -3.74
CA ILE A 268 -10.54 2.80 -3.16
C ILE A 268 -10.66 4.16 -3.85
N ARG A 269 -10.71 5.25 -3.08
CA ARG A 269 -10.69 6.62 -3.64
C ARG A 269 -9.75 7.53 -2.87
N PRO A 270 -9.02 8.43 -3.54
CA PRO A 270 -8.27 9.48 -2.86
C PRO A 270 -9.23 10.51 -2.25
N PHE A 271 -8.89 11.07 -1.09
CA PHE A 271 -9.68 12.15 -0.47
C PHE A 271 -9.77 13.39 -1.36
N ALA A 272 -8.74 13.65 -2.19
CA ALA A 272 -8.72 14.73 -3.18
C ALA A 272 -9.91 14.68 -4.16
N TYR A 273 -10.46 13.49 -4.44
CA TYR A 273 -11.68 13.36 -5.24
C TYR A 273 -12.88 14.03 -4.57
N TYR A 274 -13.11 13.74 -3.28
CA TYR A 274 -14.19 14.36 -2.51
C TYR A 274 -13.96 15.86 -2.36
N LEU A 275 -12.72 16.28 -2.15
CA LEU A 275 -12.38 17.70 -2.03
C LEU A 275 -12.67 18.46 -3.34
N ALA A 276 -12.25 17.92 -4.49
CA ALA A 276 -12.51 18.51 -5.80
C ALA A 276 -14.02 18.55 -6.12
N LYS A 277 -14.74 17.46 -5.83
CA LYS A 277 -16.20 17.38 -6.01
C LYS A 277 -16.95 18.44 -5.18
N ASN A 278 -16.42 18.78 -4.02
CA ASN A 278 -17.01 19.75 -3.09
C ASN A 278 -16.35 21.13 -3.16
N SER A 279 -15.74 21.49 -4.31
CA SER A 279 -15.15 22.82 -4.55
C SER A 279 -14.15 23.28 -3.47
N GLY A 280 -13.41 22.34 -2.88
CA GLY A 280 -12.45 22.63 -1.81
C GLY A 280 -13.02 22.70 -0.40
N ASP A 281 -14.33 22.50 -0.20
CA ASP A 281 -14.94 22.43 1.13
C ASP A 281 -14.54 21.14 1.85
N VAL A 282 -13.65 21.28 2.84
CA VAL A 282 -13.09 20.16 3.61
C VAL A 282 -14.17 19.43 4.40
N MET A 283 -15.07 20.15 5.08
CA MET A 283 -16.05 19.53 5.96
C MET A 283 -17.11 18.78 5.14
N LEU A 284 -17.59 19.37 4.04
CA LEU A 284 -18.49 18.68 3.12
C LEU A 284 -17.82 17.44 2.50
N ALA A 285 -16.55 17.54 2.09
CA ALA A 285 -15.79 16.41 1.58
C ALA A 285 -15.61 15.30 2.62
N ILE A 286 -15.34 15.63 3.89
CA ILE A 286 -15.24 14.65 4.98
C ILE A 286 -16.58 13.93 5.21
N ARG A 287 -17.71 14.64 5.19
CA ARG A 287 -19.04 14.03 5.34
C ARG A 287 -19.34 13.05 4.21
N GLU A 288 -19.10 13.46 2.96
CA GLU A 288 -19.32 12.58 1.82
C GLU A 288 -18.37 11.37 1.83
N ALA A 289 -17.10 11.58 2.18
CA ALA A 289 -16.13 10.51 2.31
C ALA A 289 -16.52 9.50 3.41
N ALA A 290 -16.98 9.98 4.57
CA ALA A 290 -17.46 9.16 5.68
C ALA A 290 -18.68 8.31 5.30
N ALA A 291 -19.59 8.87 4.50
CA ALA A 291 -20.82 8.23 4.06
C ALA A 291 -20.66 7.27 2.85
N SER A 292 -19.46 7.15 2.29
CA SER A 292 -19.23 6.52 0.97
C SER A 292 -19.31 4.99 0.93
N GLY A 293 -18.96 4.31 2.03
CA GLY A 293 -18.70 2.87 2.02
C GLY A 293 -17.40 2.48 1.30
N GLU A 294 -16.50 3.42 1.06
CA GLU A 294 -15.25 3.26 0.30
C GLU A 294 -14.00 3.36 1.20
N ALA A 295 -12.88 2.85 0.71
CA ALA A 295 -11.57 3.06 1.32
C ALA A 295 -10.97 4.38 0.82
N VAL A 296 -11.07 5.41 1.66
CA VAL A 296 -10.63 6.78 1.40
C VAL A 296 -9.16 6.96 1.81
N ILE A 297 -8.32 7.28 0.83
CA ILE A 297 -6.88 7.47 1.01
C ILE A 297 -6.55 8.96 1.14
N PHE A 298 -5.94 9.35 2.25
CA PHE A 298 -5.50 10.72 2.50
C PHE A 298 -4.05 10.93 2.08
N GLU A 299 -3.75 12.13 1.60
CA GLU A 299 -2.41 12.51 1.13
C GLU A 299 -1.45 12.80 2.29
N SER A 300 -0.18 12.46 2.11
CA SER A 300 0.85 12.68 3.13
C SER A 300 1.07 14.16 3.44
N GLY A 301 1.28 14.47 4.73
CA GLY A 301 1.62 15.81 5.21
C GLY A 301 0.46 16.82 5.18
N LYS A 302 -0.76 16.39 4.88
CA LYS A 302 -1.94 17.25 4.91
C LYS A 302 -2.51 17.39 6.32
N THR A 303 -3.16 18.53 6.53
CA THR A 303 -3.95 18.85 7.70
C THR A 303 -5.34 19.25 7.26
N TYR A 304 -6.35 18.69 7.90
CA TYR A 304 -7.76 18.97 7.64
C TYR A 304 -8.41 19.43 8.93
N ASP A 305 -9.02 20.61 8.89
CA ASP A 305 -9.81 21.12 10.01
C ASP A 305 -11.22 20.50 9.93
N ILE A 306 -11.69 19.98 11.06
CA ILE A 306 -12.99 19.34 11.25
C ILE A 306 -13.71 20.14 12.33
N ASP A 307 -14.73 20.89 11.92
CA ASP A 307 -15.51 21.79 12.77
C ASP A 307 -16.91 21.25 13.09
N GLU A 308 -17.23 20.05 12.63
CA GLU A 308 -18.45 19.31 12.99
C GLU A 308 -18.10 17.99 13.71
N ASN A 309 -18.92 17.60 14.68
CA ASN A 309 -18.93 16.25 15.26
C ASN A 309 -20.19 15.50 14.80
N ASP A 310 -20.35 14.29 15.30
CA ASP A 310 -21.46 13.39 15.01
C ASP A 310 -21.54 13.02 13.52
N ILE A 311 -20.38 12.95 12.85
CA ILE A 311 -20.28 12.63 11.43
C ILE A 311 -20.69 11.16 11.24
N PRO A 312 -21.82 10.87 10.57
CA PRO A 312 -22.26 9.50 10.37
C PRO A 312 -21.28 8.77 9.45
N PHE A 313 -20.72 7.66 9.96
CA PHE A 313 -19.73 6.90 9.23
C PHE A 313 -20.36 5.59 8.71
N ALA A 314 -20.44 5.44 7.39
CA ALA A 314 -21.09 4.28 6.77
C ALA A 314 -20.29 2.99 7.01
N GLN A 315 -20.95 1.83 7.00
CA GLN A 315 -20.27 0.53 7.06
C GLN A 315 -19.22 0.38 5.94
N ARG A 316 -18.11 -0.32 6.22
CA ARG A 316 -17.00 -0.58 5.28
C ARG A 316 -16.21 0.65 4.81
N THR A 317 -16.64 1.86 5.15
CA THR A 317 -15.82 3.05 4.92
C THR A 317 -14.49 2.93 5.67
N GLY A 318 -13.40 3.34 5.05
CA GLY A 318 -12.09 3.41 5.68
C GLY A 318 -11.43 4.76 5.47
N PHE A 319 -10.89 5.38 6.50
CA PHE A 319 -10.03 6.57 6.41
C PHE A 319 -8.58 6.16 6.65
N ILE A 320 -7.75 6.28 5.62
CA ILE A 320 -6.42 5.68 5.58
C ILE A 320 -5.39 6.75 5.17
N GLY A 321 -4.50 7.11 6.09
CA GLY A 321 -3.32 7.91 5.82
C GLY A 321 -2.16 7.10 5.24
N PRO A 322 -1.10 7.78 4.77
CA PRO A 322 0.07 7.15 4.17
C PRO A 322 0.85 6.29 5.18
N GLU A 323 1.52 5.25 4.70
CA GLU A 323 2.47 4.48 5.54
C GLU A 323 3.62 5.36 6.04
N GLY A 324 4.06 5.12 7.28
CA GLY A 324 5.22 5.79 7.87
C GLY A 324 5.02 7.27 8.25
N SER A 325 3.81 7.81 8.10
CA SER A 325 3.47 9.18 8.49
C SER A 325 2.02 9.26 8.97
N TYR A 326 1.59 10.46 9.39
CA TYR A 326 0.21 10.74 9.79
C TYR A 326 -0.40 11.84 8.95
N VAL A 327 -1.70 11.73 8.69
CA VAL A 327 -2.54 12.85 8.26
C VAL A 327 -3.13 13.52 9.51
N ASN A 328 -3.08 14.86 9.60
CA ASN A 328 -3.58 15.58 10.76
C ASN A 328 -5.06 15.93 10.58
N PHE A 329 -5.90 15.56 11.54
CA PHE A 329 -7.25 16.06 11.70
C PHE A 329 -7.31 16.97 12.92
N ASN A 330 -7.60 18.25 12.70
CA ASN A 330 -7.78 19.22 13.76
C ASN A 330 -9.25 19.33 14.11
N ILE A 331 -9.65 18.87 15.29
CA ILE A 331 -11.03 18.93 15.75
C ILE A 331 -11.21 20.24 16.52
N THR A 332 -11.94 21.19 15.94
CA THR A 332 -12.01 22.58 16.44
C THR A 332 -13.26 22.87 17.25
N ASN A 333 -14.33 22.09 17.06
CA ASN A 333 -15.63 22.30 17.70
C ASN A 333 -15.86 21.25 18.81
N PRO A 334 -16.16 21.66 20.06
CA PRO A 334 -16.46 20.74 21.16
C PRO A 334 -17.90 20.24 21.19
N VAL A 335 -18.80 20.77 20.36
CA VAL A 335 -20.23 20.43 20.40
C VAL A 335 -20.49 19.13 19.64
N GLY A 336 -21.11 18.16 20.33
CA GLY A 336 -21.54 16.87 19.77
C GLY A 336 -22.18 15.99 20.84
N THR A 337 -23.00 15.02 20.41
CA THR A 337 -23.74 14.09 21.29
C THR A 337 -23.09 12.72 21.35
N TYR A 338 -22.56 12.25 20.22
CA TYR A 338 -22.01 10.92 20.04
C TYR A 338 -20.49 10.99 20.00
N GLY A 339 -19.90 11.33 18.87
CA GLY A 339 -18.46 11.29 18.64
C GLY A 339 -18.09 12.08 17.40
N THR A 340 -16.83 12.45 17.22
CA THR A 340 -16.39 13.06 15.94
C THR A 340 -16.81 12.17 14.77
N PHE A 341 -16.54 10.87 14.87
CA PHE A 341 -17.09 9.85 13.98
C PHE A 341 -18.13 9.01 14.71
N ASP A 342 -19.38 9.14 14.26
CA ASP A 342 -20.51 8.35 14.73
C ASP A 342 -20.54 7.00 14.00
N LEU A 343 -20.10 5.98 14.71
CA LEU A 343 -20.03 4.58 14.33
C LEU A 343 -21.17 3.76 14.95
N ARG A 344 -22.28 4.37 15.34
CA ARG A 344 -23.43 3.59 15.84
C ARG A 344 -24.13 2.88 14.68
N THR A 345 -24.68 1.70 14.95
CA THR A 345 -25.55 1.01 13.99
C THR A 345 -26.79 1.82 13.63
N SER A 346 -27.23 2.71 14.52
CA SER A 346 -28.38 3.59 14.36
C SER A 346 -28.05 4.95 13.72
N ASN A 347 -26.85 5.14 13.15
CA ASN A 347 -26.43 6.41 12.53
C ASN A 347 -27.08 6.69 11.14
N SER A 348 -28.16 5.99 10.79
CA SER A 348 -28.84 6.01 9.47
C SER A 348 -28.06 5.45 8.27
N LEU A 349 -26.76 5.16 8.43
CA LEU A 349 -25.90 4.58 7.37
C LEU A 349 -25.49 3.13 7.67
N GLY A 350 -26.10 2.52 8.69
CA GLY A 350 -25.74 1.17 9.15
C GLY A 350 -24.28 1.08 9.61
N GLY A 351 -23.73 2.18 10.12
CA GLY A 351 -22.32 2.32 10.48
C GLY A 351 -21.83 1.44 11.63
N GLY A 352 -20.55 1.58 11.94
CA GLY A 352 -19.94 0.85 13.05
C GLY A 352 -19.67 -0.61 12.76
N ARG A 353 -19.47 -0.96 11.49
CA ARG A 353 -19.21 -2.33 11.06
C ARG A 353 -18.16 -2.33 9.96
N PHE A 354 -17.12 -3.14 10.14
CA PHE A 354 -16.06 -3.34 9.14
C PHE A 354 -15.33 -2.04 8.74
N ASN A 355 -15.31 -1.05 9.63
CA ASN A 355 -14.67 0.24 9.34
C ASN A 355 -13.18 0.18 9.58
N ARG A 356 -12.43 1.10 8.95
CA ARG A 356 -10.98 1.18 9.15
C ARG A 356 -10.52 2.62 9.36
N PHE A 357 -9.76 2.86 10.41
CA PHE A 357 -9.04 4.12 10.62
C PHE A 357 -7.57 3.78 10.78
N ARG A 358 -6.72 4.37 9.93
CA ARG A 358 -5.30 4.05 9.94
C ARG A 358 -4.40 5.22 9.57
N ASN A 359 -3.27 5.35 10.26
CA ASN A 359 -2.26 6.39 10.01
C ASN A 359 -2.83 7.82 10.09
N LEU A 360 -3.71 8.06 11.07
CA LEU A 360 -4.35 9.36 11.33
C LEU A 360 -3.91 9.92 12.68
N ARG A 361 -3.73 11.23 12.72
CA ARG A 361 -3.40 11.99 13.91
C ARG A 361 -4.51 12.98 14.22
N PHE A 362 -5.00 12.96 15.44
CA PHE A 362 -6.05 13.84 15.94
C PHE A 362 -5.45 14.90 16.85
N ARG A 363 -5.82 16.16 16.63
CA ARG A 363 -5.41 17.30 17.46
C ARG A 363 -6.61 18.17 17.78
N TYR A 364 -6.62 18.69 19.00
CA TYR A 364 -7.68 19.55 19.50
C TYR A 364 -7.05 20.92 19.81
N PRO A 365 -6.91 21.81 18.81
CA PRO A 365 -6.20 23.09 18.98
C PRO A 365 -6.84 24.01 20.02
N ASN A 366 -8.15 23.87 20.23
CA ASN A 366 -8.91 24.68 21.20
C ASN A 366 -9.04 24.00 22.58
N GLN A 367 -8.26 22.94 22.85
CA GLN A 367 -8.19 22.32 24.17
C GLN A 367 -7.26 23.12 25.08
N VAL A 368 -7.55 23.16 26.38
CA VAL A 368 -6.69 23.84 27.35
C VAL A 368 -5.42 23.04 27.61
N THR A 369 -4.33 23.75 27.89
CA THR A 369 -3.04 23.18 28.29
C THR A 369 -2.71 23.43 29.76
N ALA A 370 -3.51 24.25 30.44
CA ALA A 370 -3.40 24.61 31.84
C ALA A 370 -4.77 24.92 32.43
N LEU A 371 -4.90 24.73 33.74
CA LEU A 371 -6.06 25.08 34.56
C LEU A 371 -5.74 26.28 35.45
N THR A 372 -6.77 27.07 35.77
CA THR A 372 -6.68 28.30 36.57
C THR A 372 -7.91 28.42 37.49
N ASP A 373 -7.99 29.48 38.29
CA ASP A 373 -9.17 29.74 39.13
C ASP A 373 -10.48 29.91 38.33
N THR A 374 -10.39 30.26 37.04
CA THR A 374 -11.55 30.39 36.14
C THR A 374 -11.73 29.20 35.20
N ILE A 375 -10.67 28.45 34.89
CA ILE A 375 -10.69 27.26 34.05
C ILE A 375 -10.34 26.06 34.92
N THR A 376 -11.36 25.41 35.48
CA THR A 376 -11.16 24.36 36.50
C THR A 376 -11.18 22.93 35.95
N ALA A 377 -11.45 22.77 34.65
CA ALA A 377 -11.48 21.49 33.97
C ALA A 377 -11.14 21.63 32.47
N PRO A 378 -10.74 20.54 31.80
CA PRO A 378 -10.55 20.53 30.36
C PRO A 378 -11.84 20.82 29.58
N VAL A 379 -11.70 21.30 28.34
CA VAL A 379 -12.83 21.42 27.42
C VAL A 379 -13.35 20.02 27.13
N VAL A 380 -14.64 19.82 27.36
CA VAL A 380 -15.32 18.55 27.08
C VAL A 380 -15.54 18.45 25.57
N TYR A 381 -14.85 17.52 24.93
CA TYR A 381 -15.11 17.08 23.57
C TYR A 381 -15.81 15.72 23.58
N PRO A 382 -16.65 15.42 22.59
CA PRO A 382 -17.15 14.07 22.40
C PRO A 382 -15.98 13.12 22.05
N PRO A 383 -16.15 11.80 22.25
CA PRO A 383 -15.20 10.78 21.79
C PRO A 383 -14.77 10.99 20.33
N ILE A 384 -13.51 10.69 19.97
CA ILE A 384 -13.14 10.62 18.53
C ILE A 384 -14.03 9.58 17.85
N PHE A 385 -14.11 8.38 18.45
CA PHE A 385 -14.86 7.26 17.93
C PHE A 385 -15.95 6.86 18.93
N HIS A 386 -17.20 6.90 18.49
CA HIS A 386 -18.35 6.47 19.28
C HIS A 386 -19.18 5.47 18.49
N GLY A 387 -19.36 4.25 18.98
CA GLY A 387 -20.26 3.30 18.32
C GLY A 387 -19.97 1.83 18.57
N GLY A 388 -20.62 0.95 17.80
CA GLY A 388 -20.47 -0.49 17.94
C GLY A 388 -19.11 -0.97 17.49
N ALA A 389 -18.61 -0.49 16.35
CA ALA A 389 -17.30 -0.85 15.79
C ALA A 389 -17.08 -2.38 15.62
N PHE A 390 -18.14 -3.11 15.30
CA PHE A 390 -18.12 -4.54 15.00
C PHE A 390 -17.13 -4.86 13.86
N GLU A 391 -16.15 -5.71 14.11
CA GLU A 391 -15.08 -6.03 13.14
C GLU A 391 -14.36 -4.80 12.53
N SER A 392 -14.42 -3.67 13.21
CA SER A 392 -13.71 -2.46 12.78
C SER A 392 -12.26 -2.48 13.27
N ARG A 393 -11.40 -1.72 12.58
CA ARG A 393 -9.97 -1.67 12.82
C ARG A 393 -9.50 -0.24 13.04
N PHE A 394 -8.82 -0.01 14.15
CA PHE A 394 -8.14 1.23 14.50
C PHE A 394 -6.67 0.91 14.67
N GLU A 395 -5.86 1.37 13.72
CA GLU A 395 -4.48 0.90 13.56
C GLU A 395 -3.56 2.10 13.39
N CYS A 396 -2.43 2.18 14.10
CA CYS A 396 -1.43 3.24 13.89
C CYS A 396 -2.06 4.64 14.00
N LEU A 397 -2.69 4.95 15.15
CA LEU A 397 -3.35 6.24 15.38
C LEU A 397 -2.61 7.04 16.45
N ASP A 398 -2.53 8.35 16.24
CA ASP A 398 -2.13 9.31 17.25
C ASP A 398 -3.34 10.11 17.70
N VAL A 399 -3.90 9.78 18.86
CA VAL A 399 -5.12 10.45 19.38
C VAL A 399 -4.83 11.77 20.09
N GLY A 400 -3.55 12.16 20.18
CA GLY A 400 -3.14 13.47 20.66
C GLY A 400 -3.70 13.85 22.02
N ASN A 401 -4.25 15.07 22.06
CA ASN A 401 -4.84 15.70 23.24
C ASN A 401 -6.37 15.60 23.31
N ALA A 402 -6.92 14.50 22.80
CA ALA A 402 -8.35 14.23 22.88
C ALA A 402 -8.86 14.27 24.33
N TYR A 403 -10.07 14.79 24.53
CA TYR A 403 -10.75 14.62 25.83
C TYR A 403 -11.11 13.14 26.05
N TYR A 404 -11.67 12.52 25.01
CA TYR A 404 -12.08 11.12 25.00
C TYR A 404 -11.70 10.50 23.65
N ALA A 405 -10.91 9.43 23.62
CA ALA A 405 -10.52 8.81 22.34
C ALA A 405 -11.53 7.77 21.83
N PHE A 406 -11.78 6.69 22.58
CA PHE A 406 -12.64 5.58 22.11
C PHE A 406 -13.77 5.28 23.08
N ARG A 407 -15.02 5.43 22.64
CA ARG A 407 -16.21 4.98 23.36
C ARG A 407 -16.95 3.94 22.53
N LEU A 408 -16.59 2.67 22.70
CA LEU A 408 -17.07 1.61 21.84
C LEU A 408 -17.92 0.57 22.58
N GLY A 409 -18.90 0.03 21.86
CA GLY A 409 -19.78 -1.04 22.29
C GLY A 409 -20.90 -0.55 23.21
N GLY A 410 -21.99 -1.33 23.24
CA GLY A 410 -23.06 -1.25 24.24
C GLY A 410 -24.06 -0.10 24.06
N ILE A 411 -24.84 0.15 25.11
CA ILE A 411 -25.83 1.24 25.13
C ILE A 411 -25.18 2.49 25.71
N VAL A 412 -25.26 3.59 24.98
CA VAL A 412 -24.79 4.91 25.40
C VAL A 412 -25.94 5.90 25.27
N ASN A 413 -26.25 6.65 26.34
CA ASN A 413 -27.35 7.63 26.37
C ASN A 413 -28.71 7.02 25.94
N SER A 414 -29.00 5.79 26.39
CA SER A 414 -30.19 5.02 25.99
C SER A 414 -30.29 4.66 24.50
N ALA A 415 -29.23 4.90 23.72
CA ALA A 415 -29.11 4.49 22.33
C ALA A 415 -28.17 3.27 22.24
N ASP A 416 -28.65 2.19 21.64
CA ASP A 416 -27.83 1.01 21.35
C ASP A 416 -26.81 1.37 20.26
N SER A 417 -25.53 1.32 20.62
CA SER A 417 -24.43 1.54 19.68
C SER A 417 -24.06 0.27 18.91
N GLY A 418 -24.52 -0.90 19.35
CA GLY A 418 -24.08 -2.21 18.89
C GLY A 418 -22.89 -2.76 19.67
N SER A 419 -22.43 -3.97 19.35
CA SER A 419 -21.29 -4.61 20.02
C SER A 419 -19.96 -4.34 19.32
N SER A 420 -18.88 -4.19 20.11
CA SER A 420 -17.48 -4.15 19.64
C SER A 420 -16.82 -5.52 19.48
N SER A 421 -17.62 -6.54 19.20
CA SER A 421 -17.13 -7.87 18.82
C SER A 421 -16.05 -7.78 17.74
N ARG A 422 -14.94 -8.51 17.94
CA ARG A 422 -13.84 -8.67 16.97
C ARG A 422 -13.17 -7.34 16.55
N VAL A 423 -13.33 -6.29 17.35
CA VAL A 423 -12.65 -5.00 17.10
C VAL A 423 -11.13 -5.18 17.20
N VAL A 424 -10.39 -4.48 16.35
CA VAL A 424 -8.92 -4.38 16.42
C VAL A 424 -8.55 -2.95 16.82
N ILE A 425 -7.81 -2.82 17.91
CA ILE A 425 -7.20 -1.57 18.36
C ILE A 425 -5.71 -1.84 18.57
N ASP A 426 -4.88 -1.36 17.65
CA ASP A 426 -3.45 -1.66 17.61
C ASP A 426 -2.59 -0.44 17.29
N GLN A 427 -1.44 -0.33 17.95
CA GLN A 427 -0.44 0.72 17.74
C GLN A 427 -1.03 2.12 17.89
N ILE A 428 -1.58 2.40 19.07
CA ILE A 428 -2.18 3.69 19.37
C ILE A 428 -1.29 4.46 20.35
N ILE A 429 -1.07 5.74 20.08
CA ILE A 429 -0.31 6.66 20.93
C ILE A 429 -1.12 7.91 21.23
N GLY A 430 -0.88 8.55 22.36
CA GLY A 430 -1.50 9.82 22.69
C GLY A 430 -1.48 10.16 24.17
N ALA A 431 -2.21 11.20 24.53
CA ALA A 431 -2.34 11.72 25.88
C ALA A 431 -3.81 12.14 26.15
N PRO A 432 -4.78 11.22 26.05
CA PRO A 432 -6.19 11.54 26.25
C PRO A 432 -6.43 12.08 27.66
N LEU A 433 -7.12 13.22 27.78
CA LEU A 433 -7.25 13.97 29.02
C LEU A 433 -8.21 13.33 30.02
N TYR A 434 -9.35 12.79 29.56
CA TYR A 434 -10.36 12.18 30.44
C TYR A 434 -10.47 10.68 30.25
N ILE A 435 -10.75 10.18 29.04
CA ILE A 435 -10.84 8.73 28.79
C ILE A 435 -10.05 8.33 27.54
N GLY A 436 -9.11 7.40 27.68
CA GLY A 436 -8.40 6.79 26.55
C GLY A 436 -9.30 5.82 25.79
N VAL A 437 -9.40 4.59 26.27
CA VAL A 437 -10.26 3.56 25.67
C VAL A 437 -11.32 3.14 26.65
N SER A 438 -12.57 3.15 26.21
CA SER A 438 -13.70 2.54 26.91
C SER A 438 -14.40 1.55 25.99
N LEU A 439 -14.37 0.27 26.38
CA LEU A 439 -15.10 -0.81 25.71
C LEU A 439 -16.19 -1.28 26.66
N THR A 440 -17.44 -0.91 26.40
CA THR A 440 -18.53 -1.24 27.35
C THR A 440 -19.13 -2.61 27.11
N GLN A 441 -19.16 -3.07 25.84
CA GLN A 441 -19.68 -4.38 25.46
C GLN A 441 -18.93 -4.97 24.26
N VAL A 442 -18.24 -6.07 24.49
CA VAL A 442 -17.57 -6.90 23.49
C VAL A 442 -18.04 -8.34 23.66
N LEU A 443 -18.81 -8.86 22.70
CA LEU A 443 -19.41 -10.20 22.79
C LEU A 443 -18.53 -11.29 22.18
N ASP A 444 -17.53 -10.91 21.39
CA ASP A 444 -16.59 -11.81 20.73
C ASP A 444 -15.16 -11.27 20.81
N VAL A 445 -14.20 -12.19 20.72
CA VAL A 445 -12.76 -12.00 20.92
C VAL A 445 -12.20 -10.77 20.18
N PRO A 446 -11.83 -9.69 20.90
CA PRO A 446 -11.18 -8.51 20.31
C PRO A 446 -9.66 -8.68 20.21
N VAL A 447 -9.00 -7.82 19.44
CA VAL A 447 -7.53 -7.64 19.46
C VAL A 447 -7.23 -6.24 19.99
N ILE A 448 -6.65 -6.16 21.19
CA ILE A 448 -6.33 -4.89 21.85
C ILE A 448 -4.87 -4.94 22.27
N GLN A 449 -4.02 -4.14 21.64
CA GLN A 449 -2.59 -4.22 21.88
C GLN A 449 -1.81 -2.96 21.53
N ASN A 450 -0.61 -2.84 22.11
CA ASN A 450 0.38 -1.81 21.76
C ASN A 450 -0.15 -0.37 21.88
N ILE A 451 -0.82 -0.06 22.98
CA ILE A 451 -1.40 1.27 23.24
C ILE A 451 -0.62 1.98 24.33
N ARG A 452 -0.28 3.25 24.12
CA ARG A 452 0.57 4.03 25.03
C ARG A 452 -0.04 5.39 25.33
N TRP A 453 -0.48 5.57 26.57
CA TRP A 453 -0.95 6.85 27.10
C TRP A 453 0.12 7.49 27.96
N ASN A 454 0.68 8.58 27.48
CA ASN A 454 1.72 9.30 28.20
C ASN A 454 1.64 10.77 27.83
N TYR A 455 1.26 11.65 28.75
CA TYR A 455 1.26 13.09 28.47
C TYR A 455 2.65 13.66 28.17
N ASN A 456 3.73 12.97 28.53
CA ASN A 456 5.08 13.36 28.11
C ASN A 456 5.29 13.18 26.59
N TYR A 457 4.43 12.43 25.91
CA TYR A 457 4.41 12.33 24.45
C TYR A 457 4.14 13.67 23.76
N VAL A 458 3.26 14.49 24.34
CA VAL A 458 2.91 15.83 23.81
C VAL A 458 3.73 16.96 24.46
N ALA A 459 4.66 16.62 25.34
CA ALA A 459 5.48 17.59 26.07
C ALA A 459 6.57 18.21 25.19
N GLY A 460 6.99 19.42 25.58
CA GLY A 460 8.07 20.17 24.92
C GLY A 460 7.84 21.68 24.98
N SER A 461 8.90 22.46 25.16
CA SER A 461 8.80 23.92 25.33
C SER A 461 8.18 24.65 24.13
N THR A 462 8.22 24.03 22.94
CA THR A 462 7.63 24.56 21.70
C THR A 462 6.35 23.82 21.29
N SER A 463 5.91 22.81 22.05
CA SER A 463 4.69 22.08 21.74
C SER A 463 3.48 22.90 22.19
N PRO A 464 2.54 23.26 21.29
CA PRO A 464 1.31 23.95 21.69
C PRO A 464 0.34 23.03 22.47
N TYR A 465 0.70 21.75 22.65
CA TYR A 465 -0.09 20.74 23.36
C TYR A 465 0.56 20.31 24.68
N ASN A 466 1.59 21.02 25.16
CA ASN A 466 2.29 20.67 26.39
C ASN A 466 1.40 20.95 27.62
N TYR A 467 1.05 19.90 28.36
CA TYR A 467 0.23 20.04 29.58
C TYR A 467 1.08 20.57 30.73
N ASP A 468 0.57 21.57 31.43
CA ASP A 468 1.19 22.06 32.66
C ASP A 468 0.90 21.14 33.86
N ILE A 469 1.40 21.52 35.03
CA ILE A 469 1.21 20.73 36.26
C ILE A 469 -0.26 20.68 36.70
N THR A 470 -1.03 21.75 36.52
CA THR A 470 -2.41 21.84 36.99
C THR A 470 -3.34 20.93 36.18
N LEU A 471 -3.14 20.85 34.87
CA LEU A 471 -3.86 19.94 34.00
C LEU A 471 -3.47 18.48 34.25
N LYS A 472 -2.18 18.20 34.45
CA LYS A 472 -1.71 16.85 34.82
C LYS A 472 -2.27 16.40 36.18
N GLN A 473 -2.34 17.30 37.16
CA GLN A 473 -3.00 17.03 38.44
C GLN A 473 -4.47 16.66 38.24
N TRP A 474 -5.20 17.41 37.42
CA TRP A 474 -6.60 17.08 37.10
C TRP A 474 -6.73 15.70 36.45
N MET A 475 -5.83 15.34 35.53
CA MET A 475 -5.80 13.99 34.95
C MET A 475 -5.53 12.93 36.02
N HIS A 476 -4.61 13.21 36.95
CA HIS A 476 -4.26 12.31 38.05
C HIS A 476 -5.44 12.05 39.00
N ASP A 477 -6.37 13.00 39.08
CA ASP A 477 -7.56 12.91 39.92
C ASP A 477 -8.79 12.33 39.18
N ASN A 478 -8.87 12.48 37.85
CA ASN A 478 -10.13 12.23 37.11
C ASN A 478 -10.01 11.25 35.92
N ALA A 479 -8.81 11.05 35.35
CA ALA A 479 -8.67 10.40 34.06
C ALA A 479 -8.67 8.87 34.16
N VAL A 480 -9.21 8.22 33.11
CA VAL A 480 -9.24 6.76 32.94
C VAL A 480 -8.50 6.38 31.66
N ALA A 481 -7.42 5.63 31.80
CA ALA A 481 -6.62 5.16 30.67
C ALA A 481 -7.38 4.11 29.85
N PHE A 482 -7.79 3.03 30.52
CA PHE A 482 -8.46 1.89 29.92
C PHE A 482 -9.63 1.44 30.79
N ARG A 483 -10.81 1.43 30.19
CA ARG A 483 -12.08 1.09 30.81
C ARG A 483 -12.70 -0.10 30.09
N PHE A 484 -12.96 -1.17 30.82
CA PHE A 484 -13.48 -2.43 30.28
C PHE A 484 -14.79 -2.79 30.99
N GLY A 485 -15.83 -2.92 30.19
CA GLY A 485 -17.16 -3.32 30.60
C GLY A 485 -17.33 -4.84 30.51
N ARG A 486 -18.44 -5.28 29.92
CA ARG A 486 -18.59 -6.70 29.57
C ARG A 486 -17.68 -7.02 28.38
N ILE A 487 -16.78 -7.99 28.54
CA ILE A 487 -15.89 -8.47 27.48
C ILE A 487 -15.77 -9.99 27.57
N ASP A 488 -16.04 -10.66 26.46
CA ASP A 488 -15.97 -12.12 26.35
C ASP A 488 -14.60 -12.52 25.75
N TRP A 489 -13.76 -13.19 26.57
CA TRP A 489 -12.50 -13.85 26.15
C TRP A 489 -11.47 -12.94 25.43
N ALA A 490 -10.95 -11.90 26.09
CA ALA A 490 -9.90 -11.05 25.51
C ALA A 490 -8.50 -11.32 26.09
N THR A 491 -7.51 -11.37 25.20
CA THR A 491 -6.09 -11.21 25.55
C THR A 491 -5.62 -9.83 25.12
N ILE A 492 -5.17 -9.04 26.07
CA ILE A 492 -4.80 -7.64 25.95
C ILE A 492 -3.29 -7.52 26.17
N ASN A 493 -2.56 -6.98 25.19
CA ASN A 493 -1.11 -7.03 25.19
C ASN A 493 -0.47 -5.64 25.19
N ASN A 494 0.58 -5.44 26.00
CA ASN A 494 1.47 -4.29 25.87
C ASN A 494 0.76 -2.92 25.91
N LEU A 495 -0.11 -2.74 26.90
CA LEU A 495 -0.72 -1.44 27.20
C LEU A 495 0.14 -0.69 28.21
N PHE A 496 0.27 0.63 28.06
CA PHE A 496 0.99 1.51 28.97
C PHE A 496 0.16 2.75 29.31
N ALA A 497 0.16 3.16 30.58
CA ALA A 497 -0.35 4.46 31.01
C ALA A 497 0.55 5.11 32.06
N TYR A 498 0.72 6.44 31.97
CA TYR A 498 1.47 7.25 32.93
C TYR A 498 0.59 8.33 33.57
N GLY A 499 0.53 8.37 34.90
CA GLY A 499 -0.08 9.47 35.66
C GLY A 499 -1.61 9.50 35.71
N TYR A 500 -2.32 8.46 35.27
CA TYR A 500 -3.79 8.42 35.25
C TYR A 500 -4.38 8.07 36.62
N CYS A 501 -5.59 8.56 36.92
CA CYS A 501 -6.34 8.16 38.11
C CYS A 501 -6.65 6.65 38.08
N TYR A 502 -7.30 6.17 37.01
CA TYR A 502 -7.58 4.76 36.81
C TYR A 502 -6.84 4.23 35.58
N THR A 503 -6.04 3.17 35.73
CA THR A 503 -5.34 2.58 34.59
C THR A 503 -6.12 1.45 33.94
N PHE A 504 -6.18 0.28 34.57
CA PHE A 504 -7.00 -0.85 34.12
C PHE A 504 -8.26 -0.89 34.97
N PHE A 505 -9.32 -0.26 34.46
CA PHE A 505 -10.60 -0.14 35.14
C PHE A 505 -11.63 -1.13 34.58
N MET A 506 -12.00 -2.14 35.36
CA MET A 506 -13.00 -3.13 35.00
C MET A 506 -14.27 -2.91 35.81
N GLN A 507 -15.42 -2.79 35.14
CA GLN A 507 -16.73 -2.70 35.78
C GLN A 507 -17.84 -3.09 34.80
N ALA A 508 -18.72 -4.02 35.16
CA ALA A 508 -19.92 -4.31 34.38
C ALA A 508 -20.89 -3.11 34.38
N TRP A 509 -21.30 -2.62 33.21
CA TRP A 509 -22.32 -1.56 33.05
C TRP A 509 -23.48 -2.03 32.18
N GLY A 510 -24.72 -1.90 32.69
CA GLY A 510 -25.94 -1.93 31.88
C GLY A 510 -26.30 -3.26 31.21
N PHE A 511 -25.42 -4.26 31.22
CA PHE A 511 -25.65 -5.58 30.65
C PHE A 511 -25.43 -6.66 31.70
N THR A 512 -26.35 -7.62 31.77
CA THR A 512 -26.22 -8.83 32.59
C THR A 512 -25.10 -9.69 31.98
N GLY A 513 -24.01 -9.91 32.72
CA GLY A 513 -22.81 -10.62 32.25
C GLY A 513 -21.52 -9.89 32.64
N SER A 514 -20.40 -10.60 32.72
CA SER A 514 -19.16 -10.11 33.32
C SER A 514 -18.03 -9.85 32.32
N ALA A 515 -16.96 -9.19 32.76
CA ALA A 515 -15.64 -9.31 32.16
C ALA A 515 -15.06 -10.72 32.40
N ASP A 516 -15.49 -11.69 31.59
CA ASP A 516 -15.15 -13.10 31.74
C ASP A 516 -13.81 -13.42 31.06
N ARG A 517 -12.83 -13.90 31.85
CA ARG A 517 -11.49 -14.34 31.39
C ARG A 517 -10.73 -13.25 30.62
N LEU A 518 -10.61 -12.09 31.23
CA LEU A 518 -9.71 -11.05 30.75
C LEU A 518 -8.26 -11.36 31.11
N LYS A 519 -7.39 -11.37 30.12
CA LYS A 519 -5.95 -11.58 30.30
C LYS A 519 -5.15 -10.37 29.81
N PHE A 520 -4.36 -9.79 30.69
CA PHE A 520 -3.42 -8.72 30.40
C PHE A 520 -2.00 -9.29 30.39
N VAL A 521 -1.23 -9.02 29.33
CA VAL A 521 0.13 -9.54 29.16
C VAL A 521 1.09 -8.40 28.84
N GLY A 522 2.11 -8.23 29.68
CA GLY A 522 3.11 -7.17 29.51
C GLY A 522 2.54 -5.75 29.63
N CYS A 523 1.41 -5.60 30.32
CA CYS A 523 0.76 -4.30 30.51
C CYS A 523 1.36 -3.56 31.72
N THR A 524 1.43 -2.24 31.62
CA THR A 524 2.18 -1.41 32.56
C THR A 524 1.41 -0.15 32.96
N ALA A 525 1.50 0.20 34.23
CA ALA A 525 0.96 1.42 34.81
C ALA A 525 2.08 2.09 35.59
N ASP A 526 2.30 3.39 35.37
CA ASP A 526 3.39 4.12 35.99
C ASP A 526 2.92 5.45 36.59
N HIS A 527 3.23 5.68 37.87
CA HIS A 527 2.74 6.82 38.65
C HIS A 527 1.20 7.00 38.62
N CYS A 528 0.44 5.90 38.58
CA CYS A 528 -1.03 5.93 38.54
C CYS A 528 -1.65 5.75 39.93
N VAL A 529 -2.81 6.37 40.20
CA VAL A 529 -3.49 6.27 41.52
C VAL A 529 -4.04 4.86 41.74
N TYR A 530 -4.84 4.36 40.80
CA TYR A 530 -5.37 3.00 40.74
C TYR A 530 -4.81 2.28 39.52
N PRO A 531 -3.64 1.62 39.62
CA PRO A 531 -3.10 0.81 38.54
C PRO A 531 -4.08 -0.27 38.05
N VAL A 532 -4.80 -0.89 38.98
CA VAL A 532 -5.88 -1.84 38.68
C VAL A 532 -7.06 -1.52 39.59
N TYR A 533 -8.22 -1.37 38.98
CA TYR A 533 -9.50 -1.21 39.69
C TYR A 533 -10.50 -2.20 39.09
N ALA A 534 -10.77 -3.28 39.81
CA ALA A 534 -11.62 -4.37 39.37
C ALA A 534 -12.89 -4.44 40.22
N GLN A 535 -14.06 -4.39 39.58
CA GLN A 535 -15.34 -4.60 40.24
C GLN A 535 -16.36 -5.29 39.34
N ASN A 536 -17.32 -6.02 39.92
CA ASN A 536 -18.42 -6.65 39.20
C ASN A 536 -17.98 -7.52 37.99
N PHE A 537 -16.88 -8.26 38.12
CA PHE A 537 -16.44 -9.26 37.14
C PHE A 537 -16.72 -10.68 37.66
N THR A 538 -16.60 -11.70 36.80
CA THR A 538 -16.77 -13.11 37.18
C THR A 538 -15.65 -13.96 36.56
N ASN A 539 -15.48 -15.19 37.05
CA ASN A 539 -14.55 -16.20 36.54
C ASN A 539 -13.06 -15.83 36.70
N TYR A 540 -12.37 -15.32 35.68
CA TYR A 540 -10.92 -15.08 35.75
C TYR A 540 -10.53 -13.67 35.29
N LEU A 541 -9.65 -13.04 36.06
CA LEU A 541 -8.92 -11.85 35.68
C LEU A 541 -7.42 -12.14 35.87
N THR A 542 -6.65 -12.13 34.79
CA THR A 542 -5.24 -12.54 34.82
C THR A 542 -4.33 -11.44 34.33
N PHE A 543 -3.28 -11.14 35.10
CA PHE A 543 -2.18 -10.27 34.72
C PHE A 543 -0.90 -11.09 34.63
N ILE A 544 -0.18 -11.02 33.51
CA ILE A 544 1.01 -11.82 33.22
C ILE A 544 2.17 -10.88 32.83
N ALA A 545 3.27 -10.95 33.57
CA ALA A 545 4.46 -10.13 33.34
C ALA A 545 4.15 -8.62 33.27
N CYS A 546 3.16 -8.17 34.06
CA CYS A 546 2.74 -6.77 34.12
C CYS A 546 3.54 -5.99 35.18
N GLY A 547 3.67 -4.68 34.96
CA GLY A 547 4.34 -3.76 35.89
C GLY A 547 3.38 -2.70 36.43
N PHE A 548 3.23 -2.62 37.75
CA PHE A 548 2.36 -1.66 38.41
C PHE A 548 3.18 -0.81 39.38
N THR A 549 3.57 0.38 38.94
CA THR A 549 4.23 1.38 39.77
C THR A 549 3.17 2.33 40.33
N GLY A 550 3.08 2.39 41.65
CA GLY A 550 2.24 3.34 42.36
C GLY A 550 2.74 4.78 42.22
N ASP A 551 2.08 5.70 42.92
CA ASP A 551 2.26 7.14 42.73
C ASP A 551 3.42 7.73 43.57
N ARG A 552 4.18 6.92 44.31
CA ARG A 552 5.21 7.44 45.22
C ARG A 552 6.24 8.28 44.47
N GLY A 553 6.44 9.50 44.95
CA GLY A 553 7.36 10.46 44.34
C GLY A 553 6.77 11.18 43.12
N SER A 554 5.46 11.03 42.86
CA SER A 554 4.76 11.91 41.94
C SER A 554 4.81 13.36 42.46
N GLU A 555 4.81 14.30 41.51
CA GLU A 555 4.67 15.73 41.77
C GLU A 555 3.24 16.15 42.15
N PHE A 556 2.32 15.18 42.22
CA PHE A 556 0.89 15.39 42.39
C PHE A 556 0.44 15.25 43.84
N SER A 557 -0.50 16.10 44.25
CA SER A 557 -1.23 15.89 45.49
C SER A 557 -2.24 14.75 45.32
N ARG A 558 -2.36 13.87 46.31
CA ARG A 558 -3.36 12.79 46.29
C ARG A 558 -4.70 13.22 46.87
N ILE A 559 -5.79 12.92 46.17
CA ILE A 559 -7.16 12.93 46.72
C ILE A 559 -7.69 11.54 47.10
N ALA A 560 -7.01 10.47 46.67
CA ALA A 560 -7.43 9.09 46.84
C ALA A 560 -6.26 8.19 47.28
N PRO A 561 -6.52 6.99 47.84
CA PRO A 561 -5.48 6.02 48.17
C PRO A 561 -4.83 5.50 46.89
N ASN A 562 -3.49 5.41 46.90
CA ASN A 562 -2.76 4.72 45.86
C ASN A 562 -2.73 3.22 46.13
N ILE A 563 -3.53 2.45 45.41
CA ILE A 563 -3.78 1.02 45.69
C ILE A 563 -4.32 0.28 44.45
N ILE A 564 -4.08 -1.02 44.36
CA ILE A 564 -4.85 -1.93 43.51
C ILE A 564 -6.11 -2.38 44.24
N TYR A 565 -7.25 -2.14 43.63
CA TYR A 565 -8.55 -2.37 44.23
C TYR A 565 -9.29 -3.51 43.50
N ILE A 566 -9.68 -4.54 44.24
CA ILE A 566 -10.47 -5.67 43.77
C ILE A 566 -11.68 -5.79 44.69
N ASN A 567 -12.85 -5.30 44.26
CA ASN A 567 -14.01 -5.17 45.13
C ASN A 567 -15.30 -5.63 44.47
N ASP A 568 -16.34 -5.88 45.27
CA ASP A 568 -17.69 -6.17 44.80
C ASP A 568 -17.72 -7.25 43.71
N VAL A 569 -16.97 -8.33 43.93
CA VAL A 569 -16.91 -9.47 43.02
C VAL A 569 -18.12 -10.34 43.33
N GLY A 570 -19.19 -10.20 42.53
CA GLY A 570 -20.46 -10.92 42.72
C GLY A 570 -20.40 -12.42 42.43
N ASP A 571 -19.22 -12.95 42.13
CA ASP A 571 -18.95 -14.36 41.87
C ASP A 571 -17.95 -14.91 42.92
N PRO A 572 -18.38 -15.82 43.81
CA PRO A 572 -17.52 -16.37 44.85
C PRO A 572 -16.38 -17.24 44.29
N ASP A 573 -16.51 -17.73 43.06
CA ASP A 573 -15.51 -18.57 42.40
C ASP A 573 -14.54 -17.74 41.54
N ALA A 574 -14.69 -16.42 41.52
CA ALA A 574 -13.82 -15.55 40.77
C ALA A 574 -12.37 -15.62 41.27
N VAL A 575 -11.42 -15.57 40.34
CA VAL A 575 -9.99 -15.60 40.59
C VAL A 575 -9.30 -14.39 39.93
N VAL A 576 -8.49 -13.68 40.72
CA VAL A 576 -7.56 -12.67 40.20
C VAL A 576 -6.14 -13.18 40.35
N SER A 577 -5.43 -13.37 39.23
CA SER A 577 -4.06 -13.90 39.24
C SER A 577 -3.06 -12.85 38.74
N PHE A 578 -1.99 -12.64 39.50
CA PHE A 578 -0.81 -11.86 39.14
C PHE A 578 0.37 -12.82 38.95
N ILE A 579 0.76 -13.05 37.69
CA ILE A 579 1.77 -14.05 37.31
C ILE A 579 3.03 -13.33 36.83
N GLY A 580 4.12 -13.40 37.59
CA GLY A 580 5.38 -12.74 37.24
C GLY A 580 5.31 -11.22 37.23
N CYS A 581 4.32 -10.62 37.90
CA CYS A 581 4.11 -9.18 37.92
C CYS A 581 5.03 -8.48 38.94
N THR A 582 5.38 -7.22 38.66
CA THR A 582 6.09 -6.35 39.60
C THR A 582 5.18 -5.24 40.10
N LEU A 583 5.04 -5.09 41.41
CA LEU A 583 4.25 -4.07 42.06
C LEU A 583 5.15 -3.24 42.97
N ASN A 584 5.26 -1.94 42.77
CA ASN A 584 6.16 -1.12 43.57
C ASN A 584 5.80 0.33 43.70
N ASN A 585 6.48 1.03 44.61
CA ASN A 585 6.31 2.46 44.83
C ASN A 585 4.86 2.86 45.18
N PHE A 586 4.19 2.02 45.97
CA PHE A 586 2.85 2.35 46.47
C PHE A 586 2.95 3.22 47.72
N SER A 587 2.31 4.38 47.73
CA SER A 587 2.38 5.25 48.89
C SER A 587 1.74 4.64 50.14
N GLY A 588 0.68 3.84 49.97
CA GLY A 588 -0.03 3.13 51.03
C GLY A 588 0.08 1.60 50.93
N SER A 589 -1.05 0.91 51.13
CA SER A 589 -1.16 -0.54 50.89
C SER A 589 -1.15 -0.84 49.38
N VAL A 590 -0.76 -2.05 48.98
CA VAL A 590 -0.59 -2.39 47.56
C VAL A 590 -1.85 -3.00 46.96
N LEU A 591 -2.35 -4.09 47.55
CA LEU A 591 -3.51 -4.84 47.05
C LEU A 591 -4.57 -4.92 48.13
N ARG A 592 -5.81 -4.62 47.75
CA ARG A 592 -6.99 -4.84 48.58
C ARG A 592 -8.01 -5.69 47.84
N THR A 593 -8.52 -6.73 48.50
CA THR A 593 -9.47 -7.67 47.91
C THR A 593 -10.67 -7.95 48.81
N ASN A 594 -11.85 -8.08 48.20
CA ASN A 594 -13.13 -8.38 48.85
C ASN A 594 -13.71 -9.69 48.30
N GLY A 595 -13.51 -10.81 49.00
CA GLY A 595 -14.29 -12.03 48.74
C GLY A 595 -13.77 -12.99 47.66
N THR A 596 -12.85 -12.57 46.79
CA THR A 596 -12.38 -13.37 45.65
C THR A 596 -11.07 -14.12 45.94
N THR A 597 -10.77 -15.17 45.17
CA THR A 597 -9.46 -15.82 45.23
C THR A 597 -8.40 -14.92 44.58
N LEU A 598 -7.38 -14.53 45.36
CA LEU A 598 -6.22 -13.78 44.88
C LEU A 598 -5.01 -14.70 44.76
N GLU A 599 -4.42 -14.77 43.58
CA GLU A 599 -3.23 -15.58 43.31
C GLU A 599 -2.05 -14.69 42.90
N LEU A 600 -0.93 -14.83 43.59
CA LEU A 600 0.34 -14.26 43.20
C LEU A 600 1.31 -15.40 42.90
N ILE A 601 1.80 -15.46 41.68
CA ILE A 601 2.62 -16.57 41.18
C ILE A 601 3.91 -15.98 40.60
N GLY A 602 5.02 -16.10 41.33
CA GLY A 602 6.28 -15.42 41.02
C GLY A 602 6.16 -13.90 41.15
N GLY A 603 7.11 -13.17 40.56
CA GLY A 603 7.10 -11.71 40.60
C GLY A 603 7.49 -11.12 41.97
N LYS A 604 7.21 -9.83 42.16
CA LYS A 604 7.72 -9.07 43.30
C LYS A 604 6.81 -7.91 43.70
N ILE A 605 6.54 -7.77 45.00
CA ILE A 605 5.98 -6.57 45.63
C ILE A 605 7.05 -5.91 46.48
N TRP A 606 7.33 -4.62 46.30
CA TRP A 606 8.33 -3.91 47.10
C TRP A 606 8.12 -2.40 47.13
N GLY A 607 8.68 -1.71 48.11
CA GLY A 607 8.62 -0.25 48.14
C GLY A 607 7.19 0.24 48.33
N PHE A 608 6.58 -0.07 49.47
CA PHE A 608 5.22 0.36 49.80
C PHE A 608 5.10 0.86 51.23
N GLY A 609 3.99 1.55 51.52
CA GLY A 609 3.64 2.01 52.86
C GLY A 609 4.42 3.22 53.35
N TYR A 610 4.84 4.11 52.44
CA TYR A 610 5.59 5.33 52.79
C TYR A 610 4.80 6.29 53.70
N ASP A 611 3.48 6.21 53.69
CA ASP A 611 2.60 7.00 54.56
C ASP A 611 2.25 6.28 55.89
N SER A 612 2.87 5.12 56.16
CA SER A 612 2.54 4.30 57.33
C SER A 612 2.93 4.95 58.67
N SER A 613 2.13 4.68 59.69
CA SER A 613 2.34 5.13 61.06
C SER A 613 1.79 4.10 62.05
N ALA A 614 2.00 4.30 63.36
CA ALA A 614 1.49 3.39 64.39
C ALA A 614 -0.04 3.22 64.38
N SER A 615 -0.78 4.22 63.88
CA SER A 615 -2.24 4.16 63.72
C SER A 615 -2.68 3.82 62.30
N LEU A 616 -1.73 3.68 61.37
CA LEU A 616 -1.96 3.50 59.93
C LEU A 616 -1.01 2.45 59.38
N ILE A 617 -1.27 1.19 59.71
CA ILE A 617 -0.51 0.05 59.21
C ILE A 617 -0.79 -0.13 57.71
N ARG A 618 0.26 -0.31 56.91
CA ARG A 618 0.15 -0.55 55.47
C ARG A 618 0.52 -1.97 55.11
N ASN A 619 -0.27 -2.59 54.23
CA ASN A 619 -0.14 -4.02 53.92
C ASN A 619 0.20 -4.20 52.45
N ALA A 620 1.01 -5.21 52.12
CA ALA A 620 1.14 -5.60 50.71
C ALA A 620 -0.20 -6.17 50.21
N ILE A 621 -0.84 -7.02 51.01
CA ILE A 621 -2.16 -7.58 50.73
C ILE A 621 -3.05 -7.37 51.96
N GLU A 622 -4.25 -6.81 51.74
CA GLU A 622 -5.27 -6.58 52.76
C GLU A 622 -6.63 -7.11 52.30
N LEU A 623 -7.29 -7.89 53.16
CA LEU A 623 -8.66 -8.32 52.91
C LEU A 623 -9.68 -7.32 53.48
N THR A 624 -10.83 -7.20 52.82
CA THR A 624 -12.02 -6.51 53.35
C THR A 624 -13.26 -7.41 53.45
N ALA A 625 -13.09 -8.70 53.12
CA ALA A 625 -14.02 -9.78 53.41
C ALA A 625 -13.27 -11.11 53.34
N SER A 626 -13.91 -12.18 53.79
CA SER A 626 -13.35 -13.54 53.76
C SER A 626 -12.91 -13.93 52.35
N ALA A 627 -11.65 -14.33 52.16
CA ALA A 627 -11.09 -14.62 50.84
C ALA A 627 -10.01 -15.71 50.89
N THR A 628 -9.66 -16.25 49.73
CA THR A 628 -8.50 -17.13 49.56
C THR A 628 -7.33 -16.35 48.96
N VAL A 629 -6.17 -16.36 49.62
CA VAL A 629 -4.93 -15.76 49.12
C VAL A 629 -3.89 -16.84 48.90
N LYS A 630 -3.36 -16.93 47.68
CA LYS A 630 -2.27 -17.83 47.32
C LYS A 630 -1.04 -17.04 46.91
N ILE A 631 0.08 -17.28 47.57
CA ILE A 631 1.38 -16.67 47.30
C ILE A 631 2.35 -17.80 46.96
N ASN A 632 2.72 -17.93 45.69
CA ASN A 632 3.55 -19.02 45.18
C ASN A 632 4.80 -18.45 44.51
N GLY A 633 5.97 -18.58 45.14
CA GLY A 633 7.24 -18.07 44.62
C GLY A 633 7.33 -16.55 44.47
N THR A 634 6.31 -15.80 44.90
CA THR A 634 6.30 -14.32 44.90
C THR A 634 7.14 -13.78 46.04
N LYS A 635 7.85 -12.68 45.78
CA LYS A 635 8.65 -11.99 46.78
C LYS A 635 7.97 -10.71 47.26
N ILE A 636 7.72 -10.57 48.55
CA ILE A 636 7.16 -9.38 49.20
C ILE A 636 8.22 -8.78 50.11
N TYR A 637 8.67 -7.58 49.76
CA TYR A 637 9.67 -6.80 50.52
C TYR A 637 9.01 -5.59 51.17
N ALA A 638 8.69 -5.73 52.45
CA ALA A 638 7.95 -4.76 53.24
C ALA A 638 8.87 -3.84 54.07
N SER A 639 10.02 -3.42 53.53
CA SER A 639 11.03 -2.66 54.30
C SER A 639 10.96 -1.14 54.16
N ALA A 640 10.01 -0.62 53.37
CA ALA A 640 10.04 0.76 52.92
C ALA A 640 9.28 1.73 53.85
N GLY A 641 8.14 1.32 54.39
CA GLY A 641 7.37 2.08 55.36
C GLY A 641 7.78 1.82 56.81
N LEU A 642 7.42 2.71 57.72
CA LEU A 642 7.72 2.57 59.15
C LEU A 642 6.85 1.51 59.85
N TYR A 643 5.62 1.28 59.36
CA TYR A 643 4.66 0.34 59.94
C TYR A 643 3.99 -0.48 58.85
N THR A 644 4.68 -1.51 58.38
CA THR A 644 4.24 -2.33 57.26
C THR A 644 4.14 -3.81 57.59
N ARG A 645 3.26 -4.49 56.84
CA ARG A 645 3.00 -5.92 56.93
C ARG A 645 2.94 -6.53 55.53
N CYS A 646 3.31 -7.80 55.37
CA CYS A 646 3.19 -8.47 54.08
C CYS A 646 1.73 -8.81 53.78
N VAL A 647 1.02 -9.47 54.70
CA VAL A 647 -0.34 -9.97 54.47
C VAL A 647 -1.22 -9.75 55.70
N TYR A 648 -2.44 -9.28 55.49
CA TYR A 648 -3.45 -9.05 56.52
C TYR A 648 -4.82 -9.58 56.11
N ASP A 649 -5.44 -10.37 56.98
CA ASP A 649 -6.80 -10.90 56.82
C ASP A 649 -7.92 -9.87 57.07
N GLY A 650 -7.60 -8.62 57.42
CA GLY A 650 -8.61 -7.60 57.71
C GLY A 650 -9.34 -7.82 59.05
N GLY A 651 -8.97 -8.86 59.82
CA GLY A 651 -9.77 -9.35 60.95
C GLY A 651 -10.98 -10.19 60.53
N HIS A 652 -11.04 -10.65 59.28
CA HIS A 652 -12.13 -11.47 58.75
C HIS A 652 -11.86 -12.96 58.91
N GLY A 653 -12.86 -13.67 59.42
CA GLY A 653 -12.83 -15.13 59.58
C GLY A 653 -13.02 -15.92 58.28
N ASN A 654 -12.88 -17.24 58.37
CA ASN A 654 -13.05 -18.22 57.28
C ASN A 654 -12.17 -18.00 56.03
N SER A 655 -11.11 -17.21 56.14
CA SER A 655 -10.18 -16.91 55.05
C SER A 655 -9.07 -17.96 54.94
N GLU A 656 -8.60 -18.25 53.73
CA GLU A 656 -7.52 -19.22 53.49
C GLU A 656 -6.25 -18.54 52.98
N LEU A 657 -5.10 -18.83 53.59
CA LEU A 657 -3.79 -18.35 53.17
C LEU A 657 -2.90 -19.51 52.77
N HIS A 658 -2.42 -19.50 51.54
CA HIS A 658 -1.43 -20.43 51.03
C HIS A 658 -0.13 -19.69 50.70
N ILE A 659 0.99 -20.13 51.28
CA ILE A 659 2.31 -19.58 50.94
C ILE A 659 3.21 -20.75 50.51
N SER A 660 3.75 -20.70 49.30
CA SER A 660 4.36 -21.86 48.63
C SER A 660 5.47 -21.47 47.65
N GLY A 661 6.13 -22.45 47.04
CA GLY A 661 7.06 -22.26 45.92
C GLY A 661 8.29 -21.44 46.25
N GLY A 662 8.75 -21.46 47.51
CA GLY A 662 9.88 -20.65 47.96
C GLY A 662 9.59 -19.15 48.02
N ALA A 663 8.33 -18.75 48.23
CA ALA A 663 7.96 -17.35 48.44
C ALA A 663 8.76 -16.69 49.59
N GLU A 664 9.03 -15.40 49.44
CA GLU A 664 9.79 -14.61 50.42
C GLU A 664 8.89 -13.48 50.94
N LEU A 665 8.52 -13.49 52.23
CA LEU A 665 7.81 -12.40 52.90
C LEU A 665 8.77 -11.78 53.91
N ILE A 666 9.50 -10.74 53.50
CA ILE A 666 10.59 -10.22 54.32
C ILE A 666 10.59 -8.71 54.50
N GLY A 667 11.34 -8.25 55.50
CA GLY A 667 11.64 -6.85 55.75
C GLY A 667 10.51 -6.05 56.38
N ALA A 668 9.37 -6.69 56.71
CA ALA A 668 8.24 -6.03 57.36
C ALA A 668 8.68 -5.26 58.60
N THR A 669 8.17 -4.04 58.78
CA THR A 669 8.59 -3.14 59.86
C THR A 669 7.66 -3.14 61.08
N TYR A 670 6.47 -3.75 60.97
CA TYR A 670 5.54 -3.92 62.09
C TYR A 670 5.30 -5.40 62.44
N GLU A 671 4.67 -6.15 61.52
CA GLU A 671 4.39 -7.58 61.66
C GLU A 671 4.68 -8.26 60.32
N SER A 672 5.15 -9.52 60.33
CA SER A 672 5.38 -10.22 59.05
C SER A 672 4.05 -10.45 58.31
N TYR A 673 3.07 -11.03 59.00
CA TYR A 673 1.68 -11.17 58.55
C TYR A 673 0.76 -11.38 59.77
N ARG A 674 -0.55 -11.19 59.57
CA ARG A 674 -1.61 -11.44 60.55
C ARG A 674 -2.77 -12.17 59.89
N TRP A 675 -3.11 -13.33 60.43
CA TRP A 675 -4.10 -14.27 59.92
C TRP A 675 -4.87 -14.97 61.06
N ASP A 676 -5.37 -14.17 62.02
CA ASP A 676 -6.02 -14.65 63.24
C ASP A 676 -7.54 -14.80 63.11
N GLY A 677 -8.14 -14.27 62.04
CA GLY A 677 -9.58 -14.29 61.80
C GLY A 677 -10.38 -13.34 62.67
N GLY A 678 -9.71 -12.43 63.40
CA GLY A 678 -10.34 -11.50 64.32
C GLY A 678 -11.30 -12.16 65.30
N VAL A 679 -12.54 -11.68 65.33
CA VAL A 679 -13.61 -12.22 66.20
C VAL A 679 -14.35 -13.41 65.58
N ASP A 680 -14.31 -13.54 64.25
CA ASP A 680 -15.07 -14.54 63.50
C ASP A 680 -14.40 -15.92 63.54
N GLY A 681 -13.06 -15.95 63.65
CA GLY A 681 -12.26 -17.17 63.69
C GLY A 681 -12.34 -18.00 62.40
N GLY A 682 -11.90 -19.25 62.43
CA GLY A 682 -12.07 -20.20 61.32
C GLY A 682 -11.15 -20.02 60.10
N ASN A 683 -10.20 -19.07 60.15
CA ASN A 683 -9.17 -18.93 59.11
C ASN A 683 -8.35 -20.22 58.95
N LYS A 684 -7.76 -20.45 57.77
CA LYS A 684 -6.83 -21.56 57.54
C LYS A 684 -5.54 -21.05 56.94
N GLU A 685 -4.44 -21.70 57.29
CA GLU A 685 -3.10 -21.34 56.88
C GLU A 685 -2.35 -22.59 56.40
N TYR A 686 -1.78 -22.50 55.20
CA TYR A 686 -1.01 -23.55 54.54
C TYR A 686 0.30 -22.96 54.03
N ILE A 687 1.36 -23.06 54.81
CA ILE A 687 2.70 -22.63 54.42
C ILE A 687 3.48 -23.86 53.94
N GLU A 688 4.23 -23.75 52.84
CA GLU A 688 5.11 -24.82 52.33
C GLU A 688 6.51 -24.69 52.95
N ARG A 689 7.22 -25.82 53.03
CA ARG A 689 8.66 -25.83 53.35
C ARG A 689 9.44 -25.02 52.32
N GLY A 690 10.47 -24.30 52.77
CA GLY A 690 11.33 -23.47 51.91
C GLY A 690 10.82 -22.04 51.67
N VAL A 691 9.63 -21.70 52.17
CA VAL A 691 9.17 -20.30 52.27
C VAL A 691 10.01 -19.56 53.30
N THR A 692 10.39 -18.32 52.99
CA THR A 692 11.10 -17.44 53.92
C THR A 692 10.16 -16.36 54.45
N ILE A 693 9.97 -16.32 55.78
CA ILE A 693 9.21 -15.26 56.46
C ILE A 693 10.13 -14.61 57.50
N ALA A 694 10.56 -13.36 57.28
CA ALA A 694 11.56 -12.71 58.12
C ALA A 694 11.37 -11.18 58.21
N GLY A 695 11.09 -10.63 59.40
CA GLY A 695 10.84 -9.19 59.59
C GLY A 695 10.66 -8.82 61.06
N ALA A 696 10.09 -7.64 61.33
CA ALA A 696 9.89 -7.13 62.67
C ALA A 696 8.93 -8.01 63.50
N THR A 697 9.43 -8.32 64.71
CA THR A 697 8.81 -8.90 65.91
C THR A 697 7.99 -10.19 65.82
N THR A 698 6.89 -10.30 65.07
CA THR A 698 5.97 -11.44 65.19
C THR A 698 5.12 -11.72 63.93
N SER A 699 4.81 -12.98 63.68
CA SER A 699 3.64 -13.41 62.89
C SER A 699 2.49 -13.73 63.85
N VAL A 700 1.28 -13.26 63.55
CA VAL A 700 0.09 -13.60 64.34
C VAL A 700 -0.74 -14.59 63.52
N ASN A 701 -0.61 -15.87 63.86
CA ASN A 701 -1.29 -16.96 63.16
C ASN A 701 -2.69 -17.23 63.75
N ILE A 702 -3.42 -18.18 63.13
CA ILE A 702 -4.74 -18.66 63.56
C ILE A 702 -4.83 -19.08 65.04
N ARG A 703 -3.69 -19.41 65.68
CA ARG A 703 -3.65 -19.85 67.09
C ARG A 703 -3.37 -18.71 68.07
N GLY A 704 -3.27 -17.46 67.58
CA GLY A 704 -2.85 -16.30 68.38
C GLY A 704 -1.41 -16.42 68.89
N VAL A 705 -0.62 -17.35 68.32
CA VAL A 705 0.75 -17.64 68.78
C VAL A 705 1.71 -16.74 68.02
N THR A 706 2.44 -15.91 68.78
CA THR A 706 3.59 -15.14 68.34
C THR A 706 4.82 -16.04 68.25
N SER A 707 4.91 -16.90 67.23
CA SER A 707 6.11 -17.75 67.05
C SER A 707 6.60 -17.77 65.62
N PHE A 708 7.92 -17.62 65.47
CA PHE A 708 8.68 -17.98 64.28
C PHE A 708 8.31 -19.41 63.85
N TYR A 709 7.55 -19.54 62.76
CA TYR A 709 7.30 -20.84 62.17
C TYR A 709 8.60 -21.35 61.51
N GLN A 710 9.35 -22.18 62.21
CA GLN A 710 10.08 -23.25 61.54
C GLN A 710 9.11 -24.43 61.50
N GLN A 711 8.54 -24.73 60.32
CA GLN A 711 7.54 -25.78 60.19
C GLN A 711 8.12 -27.14 60.58
N LYS A 712 7.47 -27.80 61.56
CA LYS A 712 7.67 -29.21 61.88
C LYS A 712 7.17 -30.07 60.72
N HIS A 713 8.03 -30.78 60.00
CA HIS A 713 7.60 -31.82 59.06
C HIS A 713 7.48 -33.17 59.78
N GLU A 714 6.34 -33.84 59.66
CA GLU A 714 6.11 -35.15 60.28
C GLU A 714 6.35 -36.29 59.27
N TYR A 715 7.40 -37.08 59.49
CA TYR A 715 7.69 -38.28 58.71
C TYR A 715 7.15 -39.52 59.43
N PRO A 716 6.45 -40.45 58.76
CA PRO A 716 6.21 -41.76 59.33
C PRO A 716 7.52 -42.55 59.41
N GLY A 717 7.81 -43.16 60.55
CA GLY A 717 8.97 -44.03 60.72
C GLY A 717 8.75 -45.07 61.81
N ILE A 718 9.52 -46.14 61.79
CA ILE A 718 9.50 -47.16 62.86
C ILE A 718 10.69 -47.01 63.83
N SER A 719 11.60 -46.07 63.55
CA SER A 719 12.79 -45.78 64.35
C SER A 719 13.23 -44.32 64.14
N MET A 720 14.08 -43.81 65.04
CA MET A 720 14.77 -42.53 64.85
C MET A 720 15.63 -42.60 63.57
N PRO A 721 15.68 -41.54 62.74
CA PRO A 721 16.59 -41.49 61.59
C PRO A 721 18.05 -41.53 62.01
N VAL A 722 18.86 -42.31 61.30
CA VAL A 722 20.33 -42.40 61.46
C VAL A 722 21.11 -41.76 60.30
N SER A 723 20.40 -41.34 59.26
CA SER A 723 20.93 -40.69 58.05
C SER A 723 19.80 -39.95 57.33
N GLY A 724 20.14 -39.09 56.37
CA GLY A 724 19.19 -38.32 55.56
C GLY A 724 19.24 -36.83 55.85
N SER A 725 18.39 -36.04 55.19
CA SER A 725 18.36 -34.58 55.33
C SER A 725 17.10 -34.15 56.08
N TYR A 726 17.27 -33.78 57.35
CA TYR A 726 16.19 -33.36 58.25
C TYR A 726 16.56 -32.02 58.88
N GLU A 727 15.59 -31.13 58.99
CA GLU A 727 15.78 -29.79 59.55
C GLU A 727 15.38 -29.74 61.02
N SER A 728 15.98 -28.83 61.80
CA SER A 728 15.55 -28.57 63.17
C SER A 728 14.06 -28.24 63.19
N GLY A 729 13.30 -28.93 64.04
CA GLY A 729 11.84 -28.87 64.09
C GLY A 729 11.15 -30.08 63.44
N ASP A 730 11.79 -30.81 62.53
CA ASP A 730 11.22 -32.02 61.94
C ASP A 730 10.90 -33.09 62.99
N GLU A 731 9.85 -33.88 62.78
CA GLU A 731 9.49 -34.98 63.66
C GLU A 731 9.35 -36.27 62.86
N VAL A 732 9.91 -37.37 63.36
CA VAL A 732 9.60 -38.71 62.85
C VAL A 732 8.62 -39.38 63.80
N LYS A 733 7.37 -39.56 63.36
CA LYS A 733 6.32 -40.24 64.12
C LYS A 733 6.60 -41.73 64.16
N ASN A 734 6.66 -42.28 65.36
CA ASN A 734 6.85 -43.70 65.57
C ASN A 734 5.54 -44.44 65.24
N MET A 735 5.56 -45.18 64.15
CA MET A 735 4.43 -45.99 63.66
C MET A 735 4.32 -47.33 64.39
N THR A 736 5.27 -47.67 65.28
CA THR A 736 5.26 -48.91 66.05
C THR A 736 5.54 -48.62 67.52
N LEU A 737 4.47 -48.40 68.29
CA LEU A 737 4.55 -48.11 69.72
C LEU A 737 4.88 -49.39 70.50
N THR A 738 6.09 -49.45 71.05
CA THR A 738 6.54 -50.57 71.91
C THR A 738 6.76 -50.04 73.33
N ILE A 739 6.30 -50.77 74.34
CA ILE A 739 6.52 -50.43 75.76
C ILE A 739 8.00 -50.63 76.09
N GLN A 740 8.62 -49.61 76.69
CA GLN A 740 10.01 -49.60 77.12
C GLN A 740 10.11 -49.17 78.58
N GLY A 741 11.21 -49.53 79.25
CA GLY A 741 11.49 -49.18 80.64
C GLY A 741 11.16 -50.28 81.65
N VAL A 742 11.41 -50.00 82.93
CA VAL A 742 11.13 -50.90 84.06
C VAL A 742 9.79 -50.53 84.71
N ALA A 743 9.17 -51.46 85.45
CA ALA A 743 7.90 -51.23 86.15
C ALA A 743 7.93 -49.96 87.01
N GLY A 744 6.88 -49.13 86.93
CA GLY A 744 6.82 -47.81 87.58
C GLY A 744 7.47 -46.67 86.78
N SER A 745 8.05 -46.94 85.62
CA SER A 745 8.65 -45.93 84.72
C SER A 745 8.46 -46.28 83.24
N ARG A 746 7.48 -47.14 82.93
CA ARG A 746 7.25 -47.60 81.55
C ARG A 746 6.73 -46.46 80.68
N TYR A 747 7.20 -46.44 79.43
CA TYR A 747 6.82 -45.45 78.43
C TYR A 747 6.79 -46.04 77.03
N VAL A 748 6.10 -45.35 76.12
CA VAL A 748 6.20 -45.54 74.68
C VAL A 748 6.85 -44.31 74.04
N ILE A 749 7.63 -44.51 72.99
CA ILE A 749 8.15 -43.40 72.18
C ILE A 749 7.11 -43.12 71.09
N LYS A 750 6.53 -41.92 71.10
CA LYS A 750 5.52 -41.50 70.13
C LYS A 750 6.17 -40.93 68.85
N SER A 751 7.33 -40.32 69.01
CA SER A 751 8.07 -39.70 67.90
C SER A 751 9.50 -39.32 68.30
N TRP A 752 10.30 -38.90 67.32
CA TRP A 752 11.60 -38.27 67.50
C TRP A 752 11.58 -36.88 66.89
N LEU A 753 11.80 -35.84 67.69
CA LEU A 753 11.86 -34.44 67.27
C LEU A 753 13.32 -34.04 66.98
N ARG A 754 13.60 -33.50 65.80
CA ARG A 754 14.88 -32.93 65.43
C ARG A 754 15.06 -31.58 66.13
N VAL A 755 16.20 -31.38 66.78
CA VAL A 755 16.51 -30.16 67.54
C VAL A 755 17.78 -29.45 67.06
N THR A 756 18.44 -29.98 66.02
CA THR A 756 19.66 -29.41 65.43
C THR A 756 19.60 -29.42 63.91
N THR A 757 20.50 -28.67 63.27
CA THR A 757 20.72 -28.62 61.82
C THR A 757 21.92 -29.45 61.33
N GLY A 758 22.61 -30.17 62.24
CA GLY A 758 23.80 -30.98 61.91
C GLY A 758 23.48 -32.27 61.13
N SER A 759 24.48 -33.01 60.67
CA SER A 759 24.29 -34.26 59.91
C SER A 759 24.58 -35.54 60.69
N SER A 760 24.76 -35.45 62.02
CA SER A 760 25.21 -36.57 62.87
C SER A 760 24.10 -37.55 63.31
N HIS A 761 22.83 -37.13 63.33
CA HIS A 761 21.67 -37.96 63.68
C HIS A 761 21.77 -38.71 65.02
N VAL A 762 22.30 -38.07 66.06
CA VAL A 762 22.49 -38.68 67.39
C VAL A 762 21.29 -38.41 68.33
N LEU A 763 20.82 -39.46 69.02
CA LEU A 763 19.77 -39.35 70.03
C LEU A 763 20.24 -38.52 71.24
N ASN A 764 19.37 -37.64 71.72
CA ASN A 764 19.58 -36.62 72.77
C ASN A 764 20.61 -35.53 72.41
N VAL A 765 21.07 -35.47 71.16
CA VAL A 765 21.91 -34.39 70.65
C VAL A 765 21.19 -33.72 69.48
N ASP A 766 20.95 -34.48 68.43
CA ASP A 766 20.28 -34.05 67.22
C ASP A 766 18.77 -34.31 67.25
N TRP A 767 18.38 -35.38 67.92
CA TRP A 767 17.00 -35.84 68.03
C TRP A 767 16.60 -36.03 69.49
N VAL A 768 15.38 -35.67 69.85
CA VAL A 768 14.80 -35.91 71.18
C VAL A 768 13.62 -36.85 71.03
N ALA A 769 13.63 -37.97 71.74
CA ALA A 769 12.50 -38.90 71.75
C ALA A 769 11.35 -38.34 72.60
N GLN A 770 10.17 -38.20 72.01
CA GLN A 770 8.95 -37.83 72.73
C GLN A 770 8.34 -39.07 73.37
N LYS A 771 8.37 -39.12 74.70
CA LYS A 771 7.92 -40.27 75.50
C LYS A 771 6.56 -40.00 76.12
N VAL A 772 5.71 -41.02 76.14
CA VAL A 772 4.44 -41.02 76.87
C VAL A 772 4.47 -42.14 77.90
N LEU A 773 4.25 -41.81 79.17
CA LEU A 773 4.20 -42.81 80.25
C LEU A 773 2.97 -43.70 80.08
N THR A 774 3.12 -45.00 80.33
CA THR A 774 2.02 -45.98 80.18
C THR A 774 1.16 -46.12 81.43
N GLY A 775 1.57 -45.53 82.56
CA GLY A 775 0.77 -45.39 83.77
C GLY A 775 0.81 -46.58 84.73
N ASP A 776 1.69 -47.57 84.48
CA ASP A 776 1.85 -48.81 85.25
C ASP A 776 3.21 -48.96 85.95
#